data_AF-A0A932BS96-F1
#
_entry.id   AF-A0A932BS96-F1
#
_cell.length_a   1.000
_cell.length_b   1.000
_cell.length_c   1.000
_cell.angle_alpha   90.00
_cell.angle_beta   90.00
_cell.angle_gamma   90.00
#
_symmetry.space_group_name_H-M   'P 1'
#
loop_
_entity.id
_entity.type
_entity.pdbx_description
1 polymer ?
#
loop_
_entity_poly.entity_id
_entity_poly.type
_entity_poly.pdbx_seq_one_letter_code
_entity_poly.pdbx_strand_id
1 'polypeptide(L)'
;MTINLKNFIRTYLAICIALSAIAIYQTEEQTRALTRIASRYKWAVLIGVFALNVIVGIFVYVSPQKIFPFLENSEFKKPPARALKILGIVLIFAGFPFLWYVKFYFFGKALTALFPLLWIMWGAASIQAVILKRITRFSWPAVFMAALLLNGIVFQTYAIFQPLTDYPFSLGWSEASRFYYGSLPFSQSIYGVKLPLSIWHGTRYFLLSIPFLIKGLPLWADRLWQAILWFGLTALTSWSLIRRIKVQDRIMNWILGGWFFLFLFQGAVYYQLQVMVAIILLGVSVRRPWRSLIAVLAASFWAGMSRLNWYPVPAMLAIALYLLEEPFSRQNHFWRYIARPALWAALGLITALLGQAFYIAISGNADVSGFTSSLRSPLLWYRWFPSDTNPLGIIPGILIVSLPLFALLFWTLRGRLNNLHSLRWMGLAALLIILFGGGLVVSAKIGGGGDLHNMDAYMIMLALIAVYFMTQRVETESAGRSAFAGLGRQDKEAAAWPLITLMLIVPVAFSLSRIVPPISYDRAQAQKDLSALSKTVQSYSKSGEVLFMYERHLLTFDMIPNVPLTKDYEVIALMEMAISGNQPYLDKFYADLKKHRFAAIVARKQNLDANSGDFAEESALWNQLVAYPLLCEYEPILTLESSNIQVFVPRAAPECPLTSSANGQP
;
A
#
# COMPACT_ATOMS: atom_id res chain seq x y z
N MET A 1 -22.74 -19.72 5.07
CA MET A 1 -23.42 -18.76 4.17
C MET A 1 -24.03 -19.58 3.04
N THR A 2 -25.33 -19.83 3.08
CA THR A 2 -26.03 -20.48 1.96
C THR A 2 -26.13 -19.45 0.86
N ILE A 3 -25.55 -19.77 -0.30
CA ILE A 3 -25.39 -18.84 -1.38
C ILE A 3 -26.50 -19.07 -2.40
N ASN A 4 -27.42 -18.12 -2.52
CA ASN A 4 -28.49 -18.16 -3.52
C ASN A 4 -27.94 -18.00 -4.94
N LEU A 5 -27.91 -19.10 -5.69
CA LEU A 5 -27.39 -19.16 -7.05
C LEU A 5 -28.13 -18.19 -7.98
N LYS A 6 -29.44 -18.02 -7.80
CA LYS A 6 -30.27 -17.15 -8.65
C LYS A 6 -29.86 -15.68 -8.52
N ASN A 7 -29.69 -15.20 -7.29
CA ASN A 7 -29.27 -13.82 -7.03
C ASN A 7 -27.82 -13.56 -7.46
N PHE A 8 -26.95 -14.55 -7.29
CA PHE A 8 -25.59 -14.48 -7.81
C PHE A 8 -25.56 -14.30 -9.32
N ILE A 9 -26.26 -15.14 -10.10
CA ILE A 9 -26.27 -15.06 -11.57
C ILE A 9 -26.80 -13.71 -12.03
N ARG A 10 -27.90 -13.21 -11.44
CA ARG A 10 -28.44 -11.88 -11.76
C ARG A 10 -27.43 -10.76 -11.51
N THR A 11 -26.77 -10.80 -10.37
CA THR A 11 -25.75 -9.80 -10.00
C THR A 11 -24.54 -9.89 -10.92
N TYR A 12 -24.08 -11.11 -11.22
CA TYR A 12 -22.98 -11.38 -12.14
C TYR A 12 -23.25 -10.80 -13.52
N LEU A 13 -24.45 -11.03 -14.07
CA LEU A 13 -24.85 -10.51 -15.38
C LEU A 13 -24.94 -8.99 -15.38
N ALA A 14 -25.57 -8.39 -14.37
CA ALA A 14 -25.69 -6.94 -14.25
C ALA A 14 -24.31 -6.25 -14.22
N ILE A 15 -23.37 -6.82 -13.46
CA ILE A 15 -22.00 -6.31 -13.38
C ILE A 15 -21.24 -6.53 -14.68
N CYS A 16 -21.41 -7.68 -15.33
CA CYS A 16 -20.80 -7.93 -16.64
C CYS A 16 -21.25 -6.88 -17.67
N ILE A 17 -22.56 -6.58 -17.71
CA ILE A 17 -23.13 -5.53 -18.58
C ILE A 17 -22.53 -4.16 -18.25
N ALA A 18 -22.47 -3.80 -16.97
CA ALA A 18 -21.91 -2.51 -16.54
C ALA A 18 -20.42 -2.38 -16.88
N LEU A 19 -19.62 -3.42 -16.63
CA LEU A 19 -18.21 -3.47 -16.99
C LEU A 19 -18.03 -3.35 -18.50
N SER A 20 -18.85 -4.04 -19.31
CA SER A 20 -18.81 -3.92 -20.77
C SER A 20 -19.13 -2.51 -21.25
N ALA A 21 -20.18 -1.87 -20.70
CA ALA A 21 -20.57 -0.52 -21.09
C ALA A 21 -19.47 0.51 -20.79
N ILE A 22 -18.88 0.46 -19.59
CA ILE A 22 -17.78 1.38 -19.21
C ILE A 22 -16.50 1.05 -20.00
N ALA A 23 -16.24 -0.24 -20.27
CA ALA A 23 -15.09 -0.64 -21.06
C ALA A 23 -15.17 -0.13 -22.51
N ILE A 24 -16.36 0.00 -23.11
CA ILE A 24 -16.54 0.63 -24.42
C ILE A 24 -16.03 2.08 -24.37
N TYR A 25 -16.53 2.87 -23.42
CA TYR A 25 -16.16 4.27 -23.27
C TYR A 25 -14.64 4.45 -23.08
N GLN A 26 -14.03 3.71 -22.14
CA GLN A 26 -12.59 3.83 -21.88
C GLN A 26 -11.73 3.32 -23.03
N THR A 27 -12.16 2.29 -23.74
CA THR A 27 -11.43 1.79 -24.91
C THR A 27 -11.46 2.82 -26.04
N GLU A 28 -12.59 3.50 -26.22
CA GLU A 28 -12.71 4.59 -27.19
C GLU A 28 -11.78 5.77 -26.83
N GLU A 29 -11.80 6.22 -25.58
CA GLU A 29 -10.92 7.29 -25.10
C GLU A 29 -9.44 6.93 -25.30
N GLN A 30 -9.03 5.73 -24.90
CA GLN A 30 -7.65 5.26 -25.06
C GLN A 30 -7.24 5.18 -26.55
N THR A 31 -8.14 4.76 -27.43
CA THR A 31 -7.83 4.63 -28.87
C THR A 31 -7.79 5.98 -29.61
N ARG A 32 -8.61 6.97 -29.19
CA ARG A 32 -8.54 8.34 -29.70
C ARG A 32 -7.17 8.97 -29.44
N ALA A 33 -6.56 8.70 -28.29
CA ALA A 33 -5.24 9.21 -27.91
C ALA A 33 -4.06 8.64 -28.75
N LEU A 34 -4.23 7.53 -29.48
CA LEU A 34 -3.12 6.77 -30.09
C LEU A 34 -2.88 7.01 -31.61
N THR A 35 -3.59 7.95 -32.25
CA THR A 35 -3.36 8.56 -33.61
C THR A 35 -2.90 7.73 -34.83
N ARG A 36 -2.82 6.38 -34.83
CA ARG A 36 -2.55 5.56 -36.06
C ARG A 36 -3.39 4.27 -36.15
N ILE A 37 -3.80 3.90 -37.38
CA ILE A 37 -4.93 2.97 -37.67
C ILE A 37 -4.54 1.50 -37.93
N ALA A 38 -3.30 1.18 -38.31
CA ALA A 38 -2.94 -0.17 -38.80
C ALA A 38 -3.09 -1.31 -37.75
N SER A 39 -3.19 -1.00 -36.45
CA SER A 39 -3.45 -1.95 -35.35
C SER A 39 -4.91 -1.99 -34.86
N ARG A 40 -5.84 -1.24 -35.49
CA ARG A 40 -7.19 -0.98 -34.94
C ARG A 40 -8.19 -2.13 -35.03
N TYR A 41 -8.00 -3.14 -35.87
CA TYR A 41 -8.98 -4.24 -35.95
C TYR A 41 -9.13 -4.97 -34.60
N LYS A 42 -8.03 -5.15 -33.85
CA LYS A 42 -8.06 -5.78 -32.53
C LYS A 42 -8.88 -4.98 -31.51
N TRP A 43 -8.76 -3.66 -31.55
CA TRP A 43 -9.50 -2.74 -30.67
C TRP A 43 -10.98 -2.64 -31.07
N ALA A 44 -11.28 -2.59 -32.37
CA ALA A 44 -12.65 -2.63 -32.88
C ALA A 44 -13.35 -3.95 -32.53
N VAL A 45 -12.64 -5.08 -32.65
CA VAL A 45 -13.14 -6.39 -32.21
C VAL A 45 -13.39 -6.39 -30.70
N LEU A 46 -12.50 -5.82 -29.89
CA LEU A 46 -12.70 -5.72 -28.45
C LEU A 46 -13.96 -4.91 -28.09
N ILE A 47 -14.16 -3.75 -28.70
CA ILE A 47 -15.37 -2.93 -28.53
C ILE A 47 -16.61 -3.70 -28.99
N GLY A 48 -16.54 -4.39 -30.13
CA GLY A 48 -17.62 -5.23 -30.64
C GLY A 48 -17.99 -6.36 -29.68
N VAL A 49 -17.00 -7.01 -29.04
CA VAL A 49 -17.21 -8.02 -28.01
C VAL A 49 -17.91 -7.41 -26.79
N PHE A 50 -17.52 -6.21 -26.35
CA PHE A 50 -18.20 -5.53 -25.24
C PHE A 50 -19.65 -5.19 -25.58
N ALA A 51 -19.90 -4.62 -26.77
CA ALA A 51 -21.25 -4.28 -27.23
C ALA A 51 -22.15 -5.53 -27.32
N LEU A 52 -21.61 -6.63 -27.87
CA LEU A 52 -22.32 -7.91 -27.91
C LEU A 52 -22.63 -8.43 -26.50
N ASN A 53 -21.71 -8.30 -25.55
CA ASN A 53 -21.94 -8.70 -24.15
C ASN A 53 -23.03 -7.85 -23.48
N VAL A 54 -23.14 -6.55 -23.79
CA VAL A 54 -24.25 -5.71 -23.31
C VAL A 54 -25.58 -6.22 -23.87
N ILE A 55 -25.67 -6.42 -25.19
CA ILE A 55 -26.91 -6.84 -25.86
C ILE A 55 -27.36 -8.22 -25.37
N VAL A 56 -26.47 -9.21 -25.44
CA VAL A 56 -26.75 -10.59 -25.00
C VAL A 56 -26.99 -10.62 -23.49
N GLY A 57 -26.22 -9.88 -22.71
CA GLY A 57 -26.36 -9.78 -21.27
C GLY A 57 -27.74 -9.26 -20.86
N ILE A 58 -28.23 -8.18 -21.48
CA ILE A 58 -29.57 -7.63 -21.23
C ILE A 58 -30.64 -8.65 -21.61
N PHE A 59 -30.52 -9.28 -22.78
CA PHE A 59 -31.47 -10.30 -23.23
C PHE A 59 -31.57 -11.46 -22.23
N VAL A 60 -30.43 -11.96 -21.77
CA VAL A 60 -30.33 -13.04 -20.76
C VAL A 60 -30.85 -12.60 -19.40
N TYR A 61 -30.57 -11.35 -19.00
CA TYR A 61 -31.03 -10.79 -17.72
C TYR A 61 -32.57 -10.71 -17.67
N VAL A 62 -33.21 -10.32 -18.77
CA VAL A 62 -34.67 -10.21 -18.90
C VAL A 62 -35.34 -11.57 -19.11
N SER A 63 -34.64 -12.56 -19.68
CA SER A 63 -35.18 -13.89 -19.98
C SER A 63 -34.56 -15.04 -19.16
N PRO A 64 -34.65 -15.03 -17.81
CA PRO A 64 -33.94 -15.99 -16.96
C PRO A 64 -34.42 -17.44 -17.10
N GLN A 65 -35.62 -17.68 -17.63
CA GLN A 65 -36.29 -18.98 -17.45
C GLN A 65 -35.60 -20.17 -18.14
N LYS A 66 -34.70 -19.95 -19.10
CA LYS A 66 -34.00 -21.01 -19.85
C LYS A 66 -32.57 -21.33 -19.35
N ILE A 67 -31.92 -20.41 -18.64
CA ILE A 67 -30.48 -20.52 -18.29
C ILE A 67 -30.26 -21.03 -16.86
N PHE A 68 -31.15 -20.69 -15.93
CA PHE A 68 -31.03 -21.06 -14.52
C PHE A 68 -31.12 -22.58 -14.29
N PRO A 69 -32.04 -23.32 -14.96
CA PRO A 69 -32.12 -24.78 -14.80
C PRO A 69 -30.83 -25.50 -15.26
N PHE A 70 -30.12 -24.97 -16.27
CA PHE A 70 -28.89 -25.57 -16.77
C PHE A 70 -27.77 -25.52 -15.74
N LEU A 71 -27.57 -24.38 -15.05
CA LEU A 71 -26.53 -24.22 -14.03
C LEU A 71 -26.86 -24.95 -12.72
N GLU A 72 -28.13 -25.05 -12.37
CA GLU A 72 -28.62 -25.84 -11.22
C GLU A 72 -28.43 -27.34 -11.44
N ASN A 73 -28.70 -27.83 -12.66
CA ASN A 73 -28.54 -29.26 -13.00
C ASN A 73 -27.09 -29.68 -13.31
N SER A 74 -26.17 -28.71 -13.42
CA SER A 74 -24.75 -28.94 -13.70
C SER A 74 -23.95 -29.39 -12.45
N GLU A 75 -24.46 -30.38 -11.72
CA GLU A 75 -23.68 -31.05 -10.69
C GLU A 75 -22.83 -32.16 -11.32
N PHE A 76 -21.51 -31.94 -11.35
CA PHE A 76 -20.56 -32.95 -11.81
C PHE A 76 -20.49 -34.10 -10.80
N LYS A 77 -21.25 -35.18 -11.05
CA LYS A 77 -21.42 -36.31 -10.13
C LYS A 77 -20.15 -37.14 -9.89
N LYS A 78 -19.18 -37.13 -10.81
CA LYS A 78 -17.94 -37.91 -10.71
C LYS A 78 -16.71 -37.00 -10.55
N PRO A 79 -15.84 -37.25 -9.55
CA PRO A 79 -14.60 -36.50 -9.44
C PRO A 79 -13.72 -36.79 -10.66
N PRO A 80 -13.11 -35.77 -11.28
CA PRO A 80 -12.25 -35.97 -12.44
C PRO A 80 -11.01 -36.81 -12.07
N ALA A 81 -10.49 -37.55 -13.05
CA ALA A 81 -9.23 -38.29 -12.93
C ALA A 81 -8.11 -37.39 -12.40
N ARG A 82 -7.11 -37.95 -11.70
CA ARG A 82 -6.02 -37.18 -11.07
C ARG A 82 -5.33 -36.24 -12.07
N ALA A 83 -5.12 -36.68 -13.31
CA ALA A 83 -4.56 -35.86 -14.39
C ALA A 83 -5.41 -34.61 -14.72
N LEU A 84 -6.73 -34.74 -14.75
CA LEU A 84 -7.66 -33.62 -14.99
C LEU A 84 -7.69 -32.63 -13.82
N LYS A 85 -7.45 -33.10 -12.58
CA LYS A 85 -7.29 -32.19 -11.42
C LYS A 85 -6.00 -31.37 -11.53
N ILE A 86 -4.89 -32.00 -11.91
CA ILE A 86 -3.60 -31.32 -12.12
C ILE A 86 -3.73 -30.31 -13.26
N LEU A 87 -4.30 -30.70 -14.40
CA LEU A 87 -4.56 -29.81 -15.53
C LEU A 87 -5.45 -28.64 -15.12
N GLY A 88 -6.50 -28.90 -14.32
CA GLY A 88 -7.36 -27.85 -13.78
C GLY A 88 -6.60 -26.84 -12.92
N ILE A 89 -5.69 -27.29 -12.06
CA ILE A 89 -4.83 -26.41 -11.26
C ILE A 89 -3.92 -25.55 -12.17
N VAL A 90 -3.29 -26.15 -13.18
CA VAL A 90 -2.43 -25.43 -14.14
C VAL A 90 -3.23 -24.34 -14.87
N LEU A 91 -4.43 -24.68 -15.37
CA LEU A 91 -5.29 -23.74 -16.07
C LEU A 91 -5.82 -22.61 -15.17
N ILE A 92 -5.97 -22.86 -13.86
CA ILE A 92 -6.31 -21.82 -12.90
C ILE A 92 -5.19 -20.77 -12.84
N PHE A 93 -3.92 -21.19 -12.78
CA PHE A 93 -2.79 -20.26 -12.78
C PHE A 93 -2.49 -19.66 -14.16
N ALA A 94 -2.94 -20.28 -15.25
CA ALA A 94 -2.80 -19.75 -16.61
C ALA A 94 -3.57 -18.44 -16.86
N GLY A 95 -4.50 -18.05 -15.96
CA GLY A 95 -5.19 -16.76 -16.06
C GLY A 95 -4.25 -15.54 -15.96
N PHE A 96 -3.21 -15.64 -15.13
CA PHE A 96 -2.21 -14.58 -15.01
C PHE A 96 -1.39 -14.34 -16.29
N PRO A 97 -0.66 -15.34 -16.86
CA PRO A 97 0.11 -15.12 -18.07
C PRO A 97 -0.78 -14.71 -19.25
N PHE A 98 -2.02 -15.19 -19.32
CA PHE A 98 -3.00 -14.73 -20.31
C PHE A 98 -3.30 -13.23 -20.17
N LEU A 99 -3.73 -12.78 -18.99
CA LEU A 99 -4.06 -11.37 -18.75
C LEU A 99 -2.85 -10.45 -18.88
N TRP A 100 -1.67 -10.91 -18.45
CA TRP A 100 -0.41 -10.19 -18.60
C TRP A 100 -0.05 -10.01 -20.08
N TYR A 101 -0.18 -11.05 -20.89
CA TYR A 101 0.04 -11.00 -22.34
C TYR A 101 -0.96 -10.06 -23.03
N VAL A 102 -2.23 -10.13 -22.64
CA VAL A 102 -3.28 -9.24 -23.14
C VAL A 102 -2.98 -7.78 -22.79
N LYS A 103 -2.57 -7.50 -21.55
CA LYS A 103 -2.24 -6.16 -21.08
C LYS A 103 -1.06 -5.54 -21.84
N PHE A 104 0.01 -6.28 -22.07
CA PHE A 104 1.26 -5.69 -22.58
C PHE A 104 1.55 -5.94 -24.07
N TYR A 105 1.08 -7.04 -24.65
CA TYR A 105 1.53 -7.49 -25.97
C TYR A 105 0.41 -7.62 -27.01
N PHE A 106 -0.76 -8.15 -26.64
CA PHE A 106 -1.79 -8.55 -27.62
C PHE A 106 -2.21 -7.42 -28.56
N PHE A 107 -2.38 -6.20 -28.04
CA PHE A 107 -2.82 -5.03 -28.79
C PHE A 107 -1.68 -4.27 -29.50
N GLY A 108 -0.42 -4.72 -29.38
CA GLY A 108 0.78 -4.02 -29.87
C GLY A 108 1.16 -2.76 -29.08
N LYS A 109 0.27 -2.32 -28.17
CA LYS A 109 0.46 -1.28 -27.15
C LYS A 109 -0.17 -1.78 -25.85
N ALA A 110 0.25 -1.21 -24.74
CA ALA A 110 -0.29 -1.58 -23.44
C ALA A 110 -1.77 -1.16 -23.32
N LEU A 111 -2.64 -2.09 -22.88
CA LEU A 111 -4.00 -1.79 -22.44
C LEU A 111 -3.91 -1.18 -21.03
N THR A 112 -3.98 0.14 -20.94
CA THR A 112 -3.83 0.88 -19.67
C THR A 112 -5.18 1.17 -19.01
N ALA A 113 -6.27 1.21 -19.79
CA ALA A 113 -7.61 1.41 -19.29
C ALA A 113 -8.04 0.29 -18.30
N LEU A 114 -8.53 0.71 -17.14
CA LEU A 114 -8.87 -0.18 -16.03
C LEU A 114 -10.07 -1.09 -16.33
N PHE A 115 -11.16 -0.55 -16.86
CA PHE A 115 -12.41 -1.31 -17.05
C PHE A 115 -12.32 -2.38 -18.14
N PRO A 116 -11.63 -2.16 -19.27
CA PRO A 116 -11.31 -3.24 -20.21
C PRO A 116 -10.53 -4.38 -19.54
N LEU A 117 -9.49 -4.07 -18.75
CA LEU A 117 -8.73 -5.09 -18.01
C LEU A 117 -9.59 -5.84 -16.98
N LEU A 118 -10.42 -5.10 -16.23
CA LEU A 118 -11.37 -5.68 -15.29
C LEU A 118 -12.35 -6.62 -15.97
N TRP A 119 -12.87 -6.26 -17.14
CA TRP A 119 -13.78 -7.12 -17.91
C TRP A 119 -13.10 -8.41 -18.36
N ILE A 120 -11.86 -8.33 -18.88
CA ILE A 120 -11.11 -9.51 -19.33
C ILE A 120 -10.82 -10.43 -18.14
N MET A 121 -10.46 -9.86 -16.99
CA MET A 121 -10.27 -10.61 -15.75
C MET A 121 -11.58 -11.22 -15.22
N TRP A 122 -12.71 -10.52 -15.35
CA TRP A 122 -14.04 -11.05 -15.02
C TRP A 122 -14.37 -12.30 -15.86
N GLY A 123 -14.08 -12.26 -17.15
CA GLY A 123 -14.17 -13.42 -18.05
C GLY A 123 -13.21 -14.55 -17.66
N ALA A 124 -11.95 -14.24 -17.39
CA ALA A 124 -10.95 -15.22 -16.96
C ALA A 124 -11.35 -15.92 -15.64
N ALA A 125 -11.82 -15.16 -14.65
CA ALA A 125 -12.33 -15.68 -13.39
C ALA A 125 -13.54 -16.61 -13.60
N SER A 126 -14.38 -16.33 -14.60
CA SER A 126 -15.53 -17.18 -14.94
C SER A 126 -15.11 -18.52 -15.53
N ILE A 127 -14.11 -18.53 -16.43
CA ILE A 127 -13.54 -19.76 -16.98
C ILE A 127 -12.90 -20.59 -15.85
N GLN A 128 -12.11 -19.96 -14.98
CA GLN A 128 -11.50 -20.60 -13.83
C GLN A 128 -12.54 -21.13 -12.83
N ALA A 129 -13.66 -20.42 -12.63
CA ALA A 129 -14.76 -20.87 -11.79
C ALA A 129 -15.38 -22.17 -12.30
N VAL A 130 -15.56 -22.33 -13.62
CA VAL A 130 -16.02 -23.59 -14.24
C VAL A 130 -15.04 -24.73 -13.96
N ILE A 131 -13.75 -24.48 -14.09
CA ILE A 131 -12.70 -25.47 -13.80
C ILE A 131 -12.72 -25.86 -12.31
N LEU A 132 -12.74 -24.87 -11.41
CA LEU A 132 -12.84 -25.07 -9.97
C LEU A 132 -14.10 -25.84 -9.57
N LYS A 133 -15.24 -25.55 -10.21
CA LYS A 133 -16.51 -26.24 -9.97
C LYS A 133 -16.44 -27.72 -10.35
N ARG A 134 -15.65 -28.08 -11.38
CA ARG A 134 -15.45 -29.48 -11.78
C ARG A 134 -14.55 -30.27 -10.84
N ILE A 135 -13.61 -29.62 -10.17
CA ILE A 135 -12.62 -30.28 -9.30
C ILE A 135 -12.96 -30.18 -7.80
N THR A 136 -13.89 -29.30 -7.42
CA THR A 136 -14.33 -29.09 -6.03
C THR A 136 -15.84 -29.27 -5.87
N ARG A 137 -16.31 -29.43 -4.63
CA ARG A 137 -17.75 -29.46 -4.29
C ARG A 137 -18.30 -28.10 -3.87
N PHE A 138 -17.53 -27.02 -4.07
CA PHE A 138 -17.95 -25.69 -3.64
C PHE A 138 -19.08 -25.15 -4.52
N SER A 139 -19.83 -24.18 -3.98
CA SER A 139 -20.89 -23.50 -4.72
C SER A 139 -20.30 -22.62 -5.83
N TRP A 140 -21.08 -22.39 -6.90
CA TRP A 140 -20.68 -21.53 -8.02
C TRP A 140 -20.13 -20.16 -7.57
N PRO A 141 -20.73 -19.47 -6.58
CA PRO A 141 -20.21 -18.16 -6.24
C PRO A 141 -18.96 -18.27 -5.38
N ALA A 142 -18.84 -19.29 -4.54
CA ALA A 142 -17.61 -19.52 -3.78
C ALA A 142 -16.40 -19.75 -4.71
N VAL A 143 -16.57 -20.56 -5.76
CA VAL A 143 -15.48 -20.80 -6.74
C VAL A 143 -15.19 -19.56 -7.59
N PHE A 144 -16.20 -18.77 -7.94
CA PHE A 144 -16.01 -17.53 -8.69
C PHE A 144 -15.29 -16.46 -7.85
N MET A 145 -15.73 -16.23 -6.62
CA MET A 145 -15.06 -15.32 -5.68
C MET A 145 -13.63 -15.78 -5.43
N ALA A 146 -13.41 -17.09 -5.30
CA ALA A 146 -12.08 -17.64 -5.12
C ALA A 146 -11.17 -17.37 -6.32
N ALA A 147 -11.67 -17.62 -7.54
CA ALA A 147 -10.94 -17.34 -8.78
C ALA A 147 -10.61 -15.84 -8.93
N LEU A 148 -11.58 -14.95 -8.69
CA LEU A 148 -11.40 -13.51 -8.81
C LEU A 148 -10.30 -12.99 -7.86
N LEU A 149 -10.37 -13.39 -6.58
CA LEU A 149 -9.36 -13.04 -5.58
C LEU A 149 -8.00 -13.65 -5.91
N LEU A 150 -7.95 -14.89 -6.42
CA LEU A 150 -6.70 -15.53 -6.81
C LEU A 150 -5.97 -14.72 -7.87
N ASN A 151 -6.66 -14.26 -8.92
CA ASN A 151 -6.05 -13.38 -9.92
C ASN A 151 -5.51 -12.10 -9.28
N GLY A 152 -6.32 -11.43 -8.45
CA GLY A 152 -5.89 -10.23 -7.73
C GLY A 152 -4.65 -10.46 -6.88
N ILE A 153 -4.56 -11.59 -6.17
CA ILE A 153 -3.41 -11.97 -5.34
C ILE A 153 -2.19 -12.23 -6.22
N VAL A 154 -2.33 -12.98 -7.32
CA VAL A 154 -1.22 -13.26 -8.23
C VAL A 154 -0.69 -11.97 -8.85
N PHE A 155 -1.56 -11.05 -9.25
CA PHE A 155 -1.13 -9.74 -9.76
C PHE A 155 -0.43 -8.89 -8.71
N GLN A 156 -0.98 -8.84 -7.49
CA GLN A 156 -0.36 -8.11 -6.39
C GLN A 156 1.01 -8.72 -6.04
N THR A 157 1.12 -10.04 -6.08
CA THR A 157 2.38 -10.77 -5.89
C THR A 157 3.38 -10.41 -6.97
N TYR A 158 2.97 -10.44 -8.25
CA TYR A 158 3.83 -10.02 -9.35
C TYR A 158 4.36 -8.60 -9.13
N ALA A 159 3.49 -7.63 -8.78
CA ALA A 159 3.90 -6.25 -8.53
C ALA A 159 4.88 -6.10 -7.37
N ILE A 160 4.68 -6.84 -6.26
CA ILE A 160 5.57 -6.79 -5.09
C ILE A 160 6.97 -7.34 -5.40
N PHE A 161 7.06 -8.40 -6.20
CA PHE A 161 8.32 -9.06 -6.53
C PHE A 161 8.96 -8.55 -7.82
N GLN A 162 8.29 -7.67 -8.57
CA GLN A 162 8.83 -7.07 -9.80
C GLN A 162 10.17 -6.32 -9.59
N PRO A 163 10.41 -5.62 -8.46
CA PRO A 163 11.69 -4.97 -8.18
C PRO A 163 12.84 -5.94 -7.86
N LEU A 164 12.62 -7.26 -7.84
CA LEU A 164 13.66 -8.25 -7.56
C LEU A 164 14.65 -8.35 -8.73
N THR A 165 15.69 -7.53 -8.68
CA THR A 165 16.72 -7.46 -9.73
C THR A 165 18.10 -7.22 -9.12
N ASP A 166 19.12 -7.55 -9.91
CA ASP A 166 20.54 -7.26 -9.66
C ASP A 166 20.97 -5.89 -10.22
N TYR A 167 20.04 -5.08 -10.75
CA TYR A 167 20.35 -3.76 -11.31
C TYR A 167 20.93 -2.84 -10.21
N PRO A 168 22.13 -2.24 -10.41
CA PRO A 168 22.87 -1.61 -9.33
C PRO A 168 22.24 -0.30 -8.83
N PHE A 169 21.54 0.45 -9.70
CA PHE A 169 20.98 1.75 -9.32
C PHE A 169 19.57 1.66 -8.73
N SER A 170 19.14 2.74 -8.07
CA SER A 170 17.84 2.85 -7.42
C SER A 170 16.67 2.77 -8.43
N LEU A 171 15.69 1.91 -8.18
CA LEU A 171 14.48 1.71 -9.00
C LEU A 171 13.36 2.71 -8.70
N GLY A 172 13.51 3.48 -7.63
CA GLY A 172 12.55 4.51 -7.23
C GLY A 172 13.20 5.54 -6.33
N TRP A 173 12.50 6.64 -6.08
CA TRP A 173 13.10 7.81 -5.45
C TRP A 173 13.61 7.60 -4.02
N SER A 174 12.99 6.68 -3.27
CA SER A 174 13.36 6.38 -1.89
C SER A 174 13.98 4.99 -1.70
N GLU A 175 14.26 4.23 -2.77
CA GLU A 175 14.79 2.87 -2.64
C GLU A 175 16.15 2.86 -1.95
N ALA A 176 17.12 3.59 -2.52
CA ALA A 176 18.46 3.72 -1.96
C ALA A 176 18.45 4.10 -0.47
N SER A 177 17.64 5.08 -0.10
CA SER A 177 17.48 5.55 1.27
C SER A 177 16.97 4.46 2.20
N ARG A 178 16.05 3.59 1.74
CA ARG A 178 15.53 2.49 2.57
C ARG A 178 16.61 1.50 2.96
N PHE A 179 17.52 1.16 2.04
CA PHE A 179 18.64 0.26 2.31
C PHE A 179 19.71 0.94 3.15
N TYR A 180 19.99 2.22 2.88
CA TYR A 180 20.89 3.02 3.72
C TYR A 180 20.39 3.11 5.18
N TYR A 181 19.14 3.51 5.42
CA TYR A 181 18.61 3.59 6.78
C TYR A 181 18.49 2.21 7.44
N GLY A 182 18.20 1.17 6.66
CA GLY A 182 18.19 -0.22 7.13
C GLY A 182 19.57 -0.73 7.55
N SER A 183 20.66 -0.19 7.00
CA SER A 183 22.03 -0.61 7.33
C SER A 183 22.57 0.05 8.60
N LEU A 184 21.99 1.17 9.05
CA LEU A 184 22.49 1.98 10.16
C LEU A 184 22.66 1.22 11.50
N PRO A 185 21.77 0.28 11.88
CA PRO A 185 22.01 -0.57 13.06
C PRO A 185 23.33 -1.36 13.00
N PHE A 186 23.86 -1.59 11.79
CA PHE A 186 25.10 -2.31 11.49
C PHE A 186 26.19 -1.41 10.90
N SER A 187 26.09 -0.08 11.10
CA SER A 187 26.98 0.89 10.45
C SER A 187 28.46 0.65 10.74
N GLN A 188 28.80 0.25 11.97
CA GLN A 188 30.19 -0.02 12.36
C GLN A 188 30.80 -1.17 11.55
N SER A 189 30.02 -2.21 11.27
CA SER A 189 30.49 -3.35 10.47
C SER A 189 30.49 -3.09 8.97
N ILE A 190 29.64 -2.19 8.48
CA ILE A 190 29.46 -1.92 7.05
C ILE A 190 30.36 -0.77 6.59
N TYR A 191 30.39 0.33 7.34
CA TYR A 191 31.13 1.55 6.99
C TYR A 191 32.38 1.78 7.84
N GLY A 192 32.66 0.92 8.84
CA GLY A 192 33.77 1.12 9.77
C GLY A 192 33.53 2.21 10.82
N VAL A 193 32.37 2.87 10.80
CA VAL A 193 32.03 3.98 11.70
C VAL A 193 30.64 3.82 12.29
N LYS A 194 30.48 4.21 13.56
CA LYS A 194 29.19 4.25 14.23
C LYS A 194 28.41 5.49 13.79
N LEU A 195 27.23 5.28 13.21
CA LEU A 195 26.34 6.33 12.71
C LEU A 195 25.08 6.40 13.57
N PRO A 196 24.44 7.58 13.65
CA PRO A 196 23.13 7.67 14.26
C PRO A 196 22.10 6.85 13.46
N LEU A 197 21.09 6.34 14.15
CA LEU A 197 19.92 5.71 13.54
C LEU A 197 19.06 6.75 12.82
N SER A 198 18.15 6.29 11.96
CA SER A 198 17.22 7.17 11.27
C SER A 198 16.38 8.00 12.25
N ILE A 199 16.12 9.25 11.91
CA ILE A 199 15.21 10.11 12.68
C ILE A 199 13.73 9.84 12.38
N TRP A 200 13.43 9.03 11.34
CA TRP A 200 12.07 8.63 10.99
C TRP A 200 11.91 7.13 10.99
N HIS A 201 10.68 6.65 11.20
CA HIS A 201 10.29 5.27 10.91
C HIS A 201 11.21 4.19 11.52
N GLY A 202 11.61 4.34 12.78
CA GLY A 202 12.58 3.45 13.42
C GLY A 202 12.25 1.97 13.28
N THR A 203 10.99 1.59 13.50
CA THR A 203 10.57 0.19 13.33
C THR A 203 10.58 -0.31 11.88
N ARG A 204 10.40 0.57 10.89
CA ARG A 204 10.53 0.21 9.47
C ARG A 204 11.96 -0.21 9.15
N TYR A 205 12.92 0.58 9.60
CA TYR A 205 14.33 0.34 9.35
C TYR A 205 14.90 -0.79 10.20
N PHE A 206 14.37 -0.99 11.41
CA PHE A 206 14.63 -2.21 12.18
C PHE A 206 14.20 -3.49 11.45
N LEU A 207 13.02 -3.49 10.80
CA LEU A 207 12.62 -4.63 9.98
C LEU A 207 13.49 -4.80 8.73
N LEU A 208 13.90 -3.69 8.11
CA LEU A 208 14.79 -3.73 6.95
C LEU A 208 16.24 -4.07 7.30
N SER A 209 16.64 -3.98 8.58
CA SER A 209 18.02 -4.24 8.96
C SER A 209 18.37 -5.73 9.05
N ILE A 210 17.37 -6.61 8.98
CA ILE A 210 17.55 -8.05 9.20
C ILE A 210 18.55 -8.70 8.22
N PRO A 211 18.55 -8.42 6.90
CA PRO A 211 19.55 -8.97 5.98
C PRO A 211 20.99 -8.63 6.37
N PHE A 212 21.23 -7.44 6.93
CA PHE A 212 22.57 -6.99 7.35
C PHE A 212 23.16 -7.77 8.54
N LEU A 213 22.39 -8.66 9.18
CA LEU A 213 22.94 -9.66 10.11
C LEU A 213 23.90 -10.63 9.40
N ILE A 214 23.72 -10.83 8.08
CA ILE A 214 24.54 -11.70 7.24
C ILE A 214 25.45 -10.81 6.40
N LYS A 215 26.76 -10.88 6.65
CA LYS A 215 27.74 -10.08 5.93
C LYS A 215 27.82 -10.48 4.45
N GLY A 216 27.93 -9.49 3.57
CA GLY A 216 28.17 -9.69 2.14
C GLY A 216 26.95 -10.10 1.32
N LEU A 217 25.73 -9.96 1.85
CA LEU A 217 24.54 -10.16 1.03
C LEU A 217 24.45 -9.10 -0.10
N PRO A 218 24.13 -9.51 -1.33
CA PRO A 218 23.99 -8.60 -2.46
C PRO A 218 22.66 -7.82 -2.40
N LEU A 219 22.60 -6.68 -3.09
CA LEU A 219 21.41 -5.80 -3.16
C LEU A 219 20.09 -6.53 -3.47
N TRP A 220 20.11 -7.55 -4.34
CA TRP A 220 18.89 -8.30 -4.67
C TRP A 220 18.30 -9.02 -3.45
N ALA A 221 19.13 -9.41 -2.47
CA ALA A 221 18.69 -10.08 -1.25
C ALA A 221 17.88 -9.12 -0.35
N ASP A 222 18.30 -7.86 -0.26
CA ASP A 222 17.55 -6.81 0.45
C ASP A 222 16.26 -6.42 -0.27
N ARG A 223 16.27 -6.39 -1.60
CA ARG A 223 15.05 -6.25 -2.42
C ARG A 223 14.07 -7.41 -2.18
N LEU A 224 14.58 -8.64 -2.17
CA LEU A 224 13.80 -9.83 -1.84
C LEU A 224 13.23 -9.74 -0.42
N TRP A 225 14.05 -9.35 0.55
CA TRP A 225 13.61 -9.20 1.93
C TRP A 225 12.50 -8.15 2.07
N GLN A 226 12.65 -7.01 1.42
CA GLN A 226 11.59 -5.99 1.40
C GLN A 226 10.30 -6.52 0.76
N ALA A 227 10.38 -7.29 -0.32
CA ALA A 227 9.22 -7.96 -0.93
C ALA A 227 8.58 -8.97 0.04
N ILE A 228 9.39 -9.74 0.77
CA ILE A 228 8.94 -10.68 1.82
C ILE A 228 8.28 -9.93 2.97
N LEU A 229 8.78 -8.76 3.40
CA LEU A 229 8.12 -7.96 4.43
C LEU A 229 6.74 -7.50 3.99
N TRP A 230 6.61 -6.96 2.77
CA TRP A 230 5.32 -6.55 2.21
C TRP A 230 4.35 -7.73 2.08
N PHE A 231 4.78 -8.83 1.47
CA PHE A 231 3.91 -9.99 1.26
C PHE A 231 3.60 -10.72 2.58
N GLY A 232 4.63 -11.04 3.35
CA GLY A 232 4.58 -11.87 4.54
C GLY A 232 3.85 -11.22 5.71
N LEU A 233 4.09 -9.94 5.99
CA LEU A 233 3.37 -9.26 7.08
C LEU A 233 1.90 -8.99 6.71
N THR A 234 1.60 -8.80 5.42
CA THR A 234 0.21 -8.76 4.92
C THR A 234 -0.48 -10.09 5.04
N ALA A 235 0.18 -11.18 4.66
CA ALA A 235 -0.34 -12.53 4.87
C ALA A 235 -0.54 -12.83 6.37
N LEU A 236 0.39 -12.44 7.23
CA LEU A 236 0.31 -12.63 8.69
C LEU A 236 -0.87 -11.86 9.28
N THR A 237 -1.08 -10.61 8.87
CA THR A 237 -2.19 -9.79 9.38
C THR A 237 -3.54 -10.32 8.91
N SER A 238 -3.66 -10.75 7.65
CA SER A 238 -4.85 -11.43 7.13
C SER A 238 -5.13 -12.74 7.83
N TRP A 239 -4.10 -13.54 8.08
CA TRP A 239 -4.23 -14.77 8.86
C TRP A 239 -4.64 -14.49 10.31
N SER A 240 -4.12 -13.41 10.92
CA SER A 240 -4.46 -12.99 12.28
C SER A 240 -5.95 -12.63 12.40
N LEU A 241 -6.50 -11.93 11.40
CA LEU A 241 -7.92 -11.65 11.30
C LEU A 241 -8.74 -12.95 11.20
N ILE A 242 -8.36 -13.86 10.30
CA ILE A 242 -9.03 -15.17 10.15
C ILE A 242 -9.03 -15.95 11.47
N ARG A 243 -7.88 -15.99 12.17
CA ARG A 243 -7.73 -16.68 13.46
C ARG A 243 -8.57 -16.06 14.57
N ARG A 244 -8.81 -14.75 14.50
CA ARG A 244 -9.69 -14.03 15.43
C ARG A 244 -11.15 -14.34 15.15
N ILE A 245 -11.58 -14.27 13.89
CA ILE A 245 -12.97 -14.49 13.48
C ILE A 245 -13.37 -15.97 13.52
N LYS A 246 -12.45 -16.91 13.27
CA LYS A 246 -12.68 -18.36 13.31
C LYS A 246 -13.92 -18.82 12.53
N VAL A 247 -14.05 -18.43 11.26
CA VAL A 247 -15.16 -18.95 10.42
C VAL A 247 -14.98 -20.47 10.28
N GLN A 248 -16.06 -21.25 10.44
CA GLN A 248 -15.99 -22.71 10.38
C GLN A 248 -15.66 -23.23 8.98
N ASP A 249 -16.13 -22.52 7.95
CA ASP A 249 -15.93 -22.88 6.55
C ASP A 249 -14.53 -22.49 6.05
N ARG A 250 -13.79 -23.49 5.56
CA ARG A 250 -12.41 -23.33 5.04
C ARG A 250 -12.35 -22.45 3.80
N ILE A 251 -13.30 -22.57 2.86
CA ILE A 251 -13.26 -21.73 1.65
C ILE A 251 -13.59 -20.28 2.01
N MET A 252 -14.52 -20.06 2.95
CA MET A 252 -14.83 -18.71 3.42
C MET A 252 -13.66 -18.06 4.17
N ASN A 253 -12.89 -18.83 4.93
CA ASN A 253 -11.63 -18.33 5.50
C ASN A 253 -10.65 -17.90 4.41
N TRP A 254 -10.51 -18.68 3.34
CA TRP A 254 -9.63 -18.33 2.21
C TRP A 254 -10.12 -17.06 1.50
N ILE A 255 -11.43 -16.94 1.22
CA ILE A 255 -12.03 -15.75 0.60
C ILE A 255 -11.84 -14.52 1.49
N LEU A 256 -12.14 -14.61 2.79
CA LEU A 256 -11.98 -13.51 3.73
C LEU A 256 -10.51 -13.09 3.86
N GLY A 257 -9.59 -14.05 3.97
CA GLY A 257 -8.16 -13.78 4.05
C GLY A 257 -7.59 -13.17 2.78
N GLY A 258 -7.96 -13.70 1.61
CA GLY A 258 -7.55 -13.20 0.31
C GLY A 258 -8.10 -11.81 0.02
N TRP A 259 -9.38 -11.57 0.36
CA TRP A 259 -9.99 -10.25 0.29
C TRP A 259 -9.26 -9.25 1.19
N PHE A 260 -9.04 -9.59 2.47
CA PHE A 260 -8.40 -8.67 3.41
C PHE A 260 -6.94 -8.42 3.03
N PHE A 261 -6.23 -9.43 2.50
CA PHE A 261 -4.89 -9.28 1.96
C PHE A 261 -4.83 -8.23 0.86
N LEU A 262 -5.71 -8.32 -0.15
CA LEU A 262 -5.78 -7.32 -1.20
C LEU A 262 -6.28 -5.97 -0.69
N PHE A 263 -7.22 -5.97 0.25
CA PHE A 263 -7.78 -4.76 0.84
C PHE A 263 -6.69 -3.90 1.51
N LEU A 264 -5.77 -4.53 2.24
CA LEU A 264 -4.65 -3.84 2.90
C LEU A 264 -3.69 -3.18 1.90
N PHE A 265 -3.55 -3.70 0.68
CA PHE A 265 -2.69 -3.07 -0.33
C PHE A 265 -3.29 -1.81 -0.94
N GLN A 266 -4.62 -1.64 -0.95
CA GLN A 266 -5.27 -0.45 -1.53
C GLN A 266 -4.79 0.85 -0.88
N GLY A 267 -4.69 0.84 0.45
CA GLY A 267 -4.14 1.93 1.25
C GLY A 267 -2.67 1.76 1.58
N ALA A 268 -1.92 0.94 0.83
CA ALA A 268 -0.50 0.66 1.05
C ALA A 268 -0.13 0.49 2.54
N VAL A 269 -0.94 -0.27 3.29
CA VAL A 269 -0.79 -0.42 4.75
C VAL A 269 0.60 -0.94 5.05
N TYR A 270 1.45 -0.08 5.59
CA TYR A 270 2.87 -0.37 5.72
C TYR A 270 3.14 -1.57 6.63
N TYR A 271 4.10 -2.42 6.24
CA TYR A 271 4.41 -3.65 6.95
C TYR A 271 4.77 -3.43 8.45
N GLN A 272 5.34 -2.28 8.82
CA GLN A 272 5.59 -1.96 10.23
C GLN A 272 4.30 -1.61 11.02
N LEU A 273 3.25 -1.05 10.38
CA LEU A 273 1.93 -0.90 11.02
C LEU A 273 1.25 -2.26 11.17
N GLN A 274 1.42 -3.14 10.19
CA GLN A 274 0.83 -4.46 10.22
C GLN A 274 1.28 -5.32 11.42
N VAL A 275 2.53 -5.16 11.88
CA VAL A 275 3.03 -5.83 13.10
C VAL A 275 2.16 -5.52 14.31
N MET A 276 1.89 -4.24 14.60
CA MET A 276 1.05 -3.86 15.74
C MET A 276 -0.41 -4.30 15.57
N VAL A 277 -0.94 -4.30 14.34
CA VAL A 277 -2.28 -4.83 14.05
C VAL A 277 -2.35 -6.33 14.36
N ALA A 278 -1.38 -7.11 13.89
CA ALA A 278 -1.31 -8.55 14.15
C ALA A 278 -1.20 -8.86 15.66
N ILE A 279 -0.36 -8.11 16.40
CA ILE A 279 -0.25 -8.23 17.86
C ILE A 279 -1.61 -8.00 18.54
N ILE A 280 -2.35 -6.96 18.15
CA ILE A 280 -3.67 -6.68 18.75
C ILE A 280 -4.70 -7.75 18.41
N LEU A 281 -4.80 -8.14 17.13
CA LEU A 281 -5.77 -9.15 16.68
C LEU A 281 -5.58 -10.50 17.37
N LEU A 282 -4.33 -10.91 17.56
CA LEU A 282 -3.97 -12.17 18.22
C LEU A 282 -3.93 -12.06 19.75
N GLY A 283 -3.55 -10.91 20.30
CA GLY A 283 -3.22 -10.72 21.70
C GLY A 283 -4.41 -10.31 22.57
N VAL A 284 -5.27 -9.42 22.08
CA VAL A 284 -6.38 -8.86 22.88
C VAL A 284 -7.49 -9.89 23.09
N SER A 285 -8.01 -10.00 24.30
CA SER A 285 -9.14 -10.85 24.65
C SER A 285 -9.89 -10.26 25.84
N VAL A 286 -11.21 -10.05 25.69
CA VAL A 286 -12.07 -9.53 26.76
C VAL A 286 -12.03 -10.40 28.03
N ARG A 287 -11.80 -11.71 27.87
CA ARG A 287 -11.74 -12.68 28.99
C ARG A 287 -10.41 -12.70 29.72
N ARG A 288 -9.33 -12.19 29.11
CA ARG A 288 -7.96 -12.23 29.66
C ARG A 288 -7.38 -10.82 29.68
N PRO A 289 -7.71 -10.00 30.70
CA PRO A 289 -7.35 -8.58 30.72
C PRO A 289 -5.84 -8.34 30.71
N TRP A 290 -5.05 -9.12 31.45
CA TRP A 290 -3.59 -9.00 31.47
C TRP A 290 -2.94 -9.31 30.12
N ARG A 291 -3.40 -10.34 29.42
CA ARG A 291 -2.95 -10.64 28.06
C ARG A 291 -3.24 -9.48 27.11
N SER A 292 -4.42 -8.89 27.23
CA SER A 292 -4.81 -7.71 26.43
C SER A 292 -3.94 -6.51 26.74
N LEU A 293 -3.68 -6.25 28.02
CA LEU A 293 -2.83 -5.16 28.45
C LEU A 293 -1.41 -5.33 27.88
N ILE A 294 -0.79 -6.51 28.04
CA ILE A 294 0.55 -6.78 27.47
C ILE A 294 0.56 -6.57 25.95
N ALA A 295 -0.47 -7.05 25.24
CA ALA A 295 -0.57 -6.84 23.79
C ALA A 295 -0.68 -5.36 23.42
N VAL A 296 -1.50 -4.58 24.15
CA VAL A 296 -1.64 -3.13 23.95
C VAL A 296 -0.33 -2.41 24.23
N LEU A 297 0.37 -2.71 25.33
CA LEU A 297 1.64 -2.08 25.67
C LEU A 297 2.72 -2.40 24.62
N ALA A 298 2.88 -3.68 24.25
CA ALA A 298 3.86 -4.09 23.26
C ALA A 298 3.62 -3.45 21.88
N ALA A 299 2.38 -3.45 21.41
CA ALA A 299 2.00 -2.82 20.15
C ALA A 299 2.13 -1.29 20.20
N SER A 300 1.83 -0.65 21.34
CA SER A 300 1.97 0.80 21.51
C SER A 300 3.43 1.24 21.58
N PHE A 301 4.29 0.48 22.24
CA PHE A 301 5.73 0.75 22.26
C PHE A 301 6.31 0.69 20.84
N TRP A 302 5.91 -0.33 20.07
CA TRP A 302 6.24 -0.45 18.65
C TRP A 302 5.73 0.73 17.82
N ALA A 303 4.49 1.19 18.04
CA ALA A 303 3.94 2.37 17.38
C ALA A 303 4.76 3.64 17.70
N GLY A 304 5.16 3.79 18.97
CA GLY A 304 6.01 4.85 19.50
C GLY A 304 7.31 5.05 18.74
N MET A 305 8.01 3.94 18.48
CA MET A 305 9.26 3.91 17.71
C MET A 305 9.06 4.10 16.19
N SER A 306 7.83 4.28 15.71
CA SER A 306 7.50 4.27 14.28
C SER A 306 7.06 5.62 13.74
N ARG A 307 5.79 6.01 13.97
CA ARG A 307 5.17 7.22 13.43
C ARG A 307 4.18 7.79 14.42
N LEU A 308 4.20 9.12 14.58
CA LEU A 308 3.34 9.85 15.51
C LEU A 308 1.84 9.59 15.27
N ASN A 309 1.41 9.56 14.01
CA ASN A 309 0.00 9.32 13.65
C ASN A 309 -0.48 7.90 14.02
N TRP A 310 0.41 6.96 14.33
CA TRP A 310 0.06 5.61 14.74
C TRP A 310 0.02 5.39 16.25
N TYR A 311 0.44 6.36 17.06
CA TYR A 311 0.46 6.22 18.53
C TYR A 311 -0.88 5.77 19.14
N PRO A 312 -2.04 6.30 18.72
CA PRO A 312 -3.31 5.87 19.29
C PRO A 312 -3.81 4.52 18.72
N VAL A 313 -3.28 4.05 17.60
CA VAL A 313 -3.86 2.95 16.81
C VAL A 313 -3.97 1.63 17.59
N PRO A 314 -2.94 1.15 18.32
CA PRO A 314 -3.04 -0.10 19.06
C PRO A 314 -4.14 -0.09 20.13
N ALA A 315 -4.22 1.00 20.90
CA ALA A 315 -5.26 1.18 21.91
C ALA A 315 -6.65 1.27 21.27
N MET A 316 -6.80 2.05 20.20
CA MET A 316 -8.07 2.17 19.46
C MET A 316 -8.56 0.83 18.92
N LEU A 317 -7.68 0.00 18.35
CA LEU A 317 -8.03 -1.34 17.88
C LEU A 317 -8.45 -2.26 19.03
N ALA A 318 -7.76 -2.21 20.17
CA ALA A 318 -8.16 -2.97 21.36
C ALA A 318 -9.52 -2.53 21.91
N ILE A 319 -9.78 -1.22 21.95
CA ILE A 319 -11.06 -0.64 22.35
C ILE A 319 -12.16 -1.08 21.39
N ALA A 320 -11.94 -1.02 20.07
CA ALA A 320 -12.91 -1.50 19.09
C ALA A 320 -13.27 -2.97 19.32
N LEU A 321 -12.28 -3.84 19.56
CA LEU A 321 -12.51 -5.24 19.89
C LEU A 321 -13.35 -5.39 21.17
N TYR A 322 -13.07 -4.61 22.21
CA TYR A 322 -13.88 -4.61 23.44
C TYR A 322 -15.31 -4.14 23.20
N LEU A 323 -15.51 -3.05 22.45
CA LEU A 323 -16.83 -2.56 22.09
C LEU A 323 -17.60 -3.55 21.19
N LEU A 324 -16.94 -4.40 20.41
CA LEU A 324 -17.58 -5.42 19.58
C LEU A 324 -17.91 -6.69 20.38
N GLU A 325 -17.09 -7.06 21.37
CA GLU A 325 -17.17 -8.36 22.07
C GLU A 325 -17.75 -8.29 23.51
N GLU A 326 -17.77 -7.14 24.16
CA GLU A 326 -18.31 -7.00 25.53
C GLU A 326 -19.60 -6.15 25.54
N PRO A 327 -20.77 -6.74 25.82
CA PRO A 327 -22.02 -6.00 25.93
C PRO A 327 -22.06 -5.14 27.19
N PHE A 328 -22.72 -3.99 27.09
CA PHE A 328 -22.89 -3.06 28.20
C PHE A 328 -23.74 -3.69 29.31
N SER A 329 -24.74 -4.50 28.92
CA SER A 329 -25.67 -5.19 29.80
C SER A 329 -25.02 -6.13 30.81
N ARG A 330 -23.78 -6.59 30.56
CA ARG A 330 -23.00 -7.41 31.53
C ARG A 330 -22.46 -6.60 32.71
N GLN A 331 -22.20 -5.31 32.52
CA GLN A 331 -21.68 -4.44 33.58
C GLN A 331 -22.78 -3.58 34.20
N ASN A 332 -23.77 -3.16 33.40
CA ASN A 332 -24.88 -2.29 33.80
C ASN A 332 -24.46 -1.01 34.55
N HIS A 333 -23.23 -0.54 34.35
CA HIS A 333 -22.70 0.67 34.96
C HIS A 333 -21.66 1.32 34.07
N PHE A 334 -21.88 2.60 33.71
CA PHE A 334 -21.06 3.34 32.76
C PHE A 334 -19.58 3.31 33.09
N TRP A 335 -19.19 3.75 34.30
CA TRP A 335 -17.80 3.86 34.69
C TRP A 335 -17.05 2.52 34.73
N ARG A 336 -17.75 1.43 35.09
CA ARG A 336 -17.14 0.09 35.11
C ARG A 336 -16.88 -0.43 33.70
N TYR A 337 -17.80 -0.11 32.78
CA TYR A 337 -17.67 -0.47 31.37
C TYR A 337 -16.53 0.31 30.69
N ILE A 338 -16.45 1.62 30.90
CA ILE A 338 -15.44 2.45 30.23
C ILE A 338 -14.04 2.38 30.87
N ALA A 339 -13.91 1.94 32.11
CA ALA A 339 -12.63 1.89 32.81
C ALA A 339 -11.55 1.11 32.04
N ARG A 340 -11.90 -0.03 31.43
CA ARG A 340 -10.95 -0.85 30.66
C ARG A 340 -10.50 -0.15 29.36
N PRO A 341 -11.41 0.31 28.47
CA PRO A 341 -11.05 1.16 27.34
C PRO A 341 -10.22 2.38 27.72
N ALA A 342 -10.60 3.11 28.77
CA ALA A 342 -9.89 4.30 29.22
C ALA A 342 -8.47 3.97 29.69
N LEU A 343 -8.30 2.87 30.44
CA LEU A 343 -6.99 2.38 30.86
C LEU A 343 -6.11 2.02 29.66
N TRP A 344 -6.65 1.31 28.66
CA TRP A 344 -5.90 0.97 27.45
C TRP A 344 -5.53 2.20 26.62
N ALA A 345 -6.42 3.20 26.52
CA ALA A 345 -6.13 4.47 25.86
C ALA A 345 -4.98 5.20 26.55
N ALA A 346 -5.08 5.39 27.87
CA ALA A 346 -4.08 6.11 28.66
C ALA A 346 -2.73 5.39 28.66
N LEU A 347 -2.70 4.10 29.04
CA LEU A 347 -1.44 3.34 29.10
C LEU A 347 -0.84 3.09 27.73
N GLY A 348 -1.67 2.87 26.70
CA GLY A 348 -1.22 2.74 25.32
C GLY A 348 -0.54 4.01 24.85
N LEU A 349 -1.15 5.18 25.03
CA LEU A 349 -0.55 6.46 24.65
C LEU A 349 0.74 6.74 25.41
N ILE A 350 0.76 6.55 26.74
CA ILE A 350 1.96 6.70 27.56
C ILE A 350 3.07 5.79 27.05
N THR A 351 2.75 4.54 26.73
CA THR A 351 3.74 3.57 26.24
C THR A 351 4.24 3.89 24.83
N ALA A 352 3.40 4.47 23.97
CA ALA A 352 3.86 4.99 22.69
C ALA A 352 4.82 6.17 22.84
N LEU A 353 4.52 7.11 23.74
CA LEU A 353 5.43 8.22 24.06
C LEU A 353 6.75 7.72 24.68
N LEU A 354 6.69 6.73 25.56
CA LEU A 354 7.88 6.07 26.09
C LEU A 354 8.68 5.34 25.00
N GLY A 355 8.00 4.70 24.05
CA GLY A 355 8.64 4.09 22.88
C GLY A 355 9.37 5.13 22.02
N GLN A 356 8.76 6.29 21.81
CA GLN A 356 9.39 7.40 21.11
C GLN A 356 10.62 7.92 21.86
N ALA A 357 10.47 8.22 23.16
CA ALA A 357 11.56 8.70 24.00
C ALA A 357 12.72 7.71 24.06
N PHE A 358 12.41 6.42 24.20
CA PHE A 358 13.39 5.35 24.12
C PHE A 358 14.12 5.35 22.78
N TYR A 359 13.40 5.43 21.66
CA TYR A 359 14.01 5.46 20.33
C TYR A 359 14.95 6.65 20.16
N ILE A 360 14.51 7.86 20.55
CA ILE A 360 15.34 9.07 20.50
C ILE A 360 16.63 8.86 21.31
N ALA A 361 16.51 8.34 22.54
CA ALA A 361 17.64 8.13 23.44
C ALA A 361 18.68 7.16 22.87
N ILE A 362 18.26 6.08 22.18
CA ILE A 362 19.19 5.11 21.57
C ILE A 362 19.65 5.51 20.17
N SER A 363 19.01 6.50 19.53
CA SER A 363 19.25 6.82 18.13
C SER A 363 20.63 7.41 17.86
N GLY A 364 21.27 8.03 18.86
CA GLY A 364 22.57 8.70 18.69
C GLY A 364 22.50 10.00 17.87
N ASN A 365 21.31 10.52 17.58
CA ASN A 365 21.15 11.82 16.92
C ASN A 365 21.38 12.96 17.90
N ALA A 366 22.27 13.89 17.54
CA ALA A 366 22.56 15.07 18.35
C ALA A 366 21.45 16.13 18.25
N ASP A 367 20.86 16.29 17.06
CA ASP A 367 19.70 17.16 16.85
C ASP A 367 18.41 16.35 16.91
N VAL A 368 17.58 16.63 17.92
CA VAL A 368 16.29 15.97 18.13
C VAL A 368 15.14 16.67 17.41
N SER A 369 15.35 17.87 16.85
CA SER A 369 14.29 18.64 16.19
C SER A 369 13.70 17.89 14.99
N GLY A 370 14.53 17.10 14.28
CA GLY A 370 14.15 16.27 13.16
C GLY A 370 13.10 15.19 13.47
N PHE A 371 13.00 14.71 14.71
CA PHE A 371 11.96 13.73 15.10
C PHE A 371 10.54 14.30 15.05
N THR A 372 10.41 15.63 15.05
CA THR A 372 9.13 16.36 14.99
C THR A 372 8.95 17.15 13.70
N SER A 373 9.84 16.98 12.70
CA SER A 373 9.80 17.71 11.42
C SER A 373 8.43 17.64 10.75
N SER A 374 7.83 16.45 10.76
CA SER A 374 6.50 16.18 10.18
C SER A 374 5.37 17.04 10.76
N LEU A 375 5.54 17.68 11.92
CA LEU A 375 4.55 18.58 12.52
C LEU A 375 4.61 20.01 11.95
N ARG A 376 5.70 20.38 11.26
CA ARG A 376 5.93 21.73 10.75
C ARG A 376 5.64 21.89 9.26
N SER A 377 5.49 20.78 8.54
CA SER A 377 5.26 20.79 7.09
C SER A 377 3.93 21.46 6.71
N PRO A 378 3.90 22.32 5.67
CA PRO A 378 2.69 22.95 5.13
C PRO A 378 1.56 21.97 4.77
N LEU A 379 0.32 22.48 4.76
CA LEU A 379 -0.89 21.73 4.38
C LEU A 379 -1.40 22.20 3.02
N LEU A 380 -1.49 21.27 2.09
CA LEU A 380 -1.98 21.39 0.71
C LEU A 380 -3.37 20.75 0.58
N TRP A 381 -4.40 21.49 1.01
CA TRP A 381 -5.77 20.98 1.09
C TRP A 381 -6.36 20.50 -0.24
N TYR A 382 -5.87 21.01 -1.37
CA TYR A 382 -6.32 20.60 -2.69
C TYR A 382 -6.06 19.09 -2.94
N ARG A 383 -5.07 18.48 -2.27
CA ARG A 383 -4.75 17.03 -2.38
C ARG A 383 -5.89 16.12 -1.90
N TRP A 384 -6.88 16.67 -1.20
CA TRP A 384 -8.12 15.95 -0.90
C TRP A 384 -8.92 15.56 -2.14
N PHE A 385 -8.79 16.30 -3.22
CA PHE A 385 -9.50 16.11 -4.48
C PHE A 385 -8.51 15.74 -5.61
N PRO A 386 -9.01 15.33 -6.80
CA PRO A 386 -8.16 15.01 -7.94
C PRO A 386 -7.14 16.11 -8.23
N SER A 387 -5.88 15.72 -8.35
CA SER A 387 -4.75 16.60 -8.60
C SER A 387 -3.66 15.82 -9.34
N ASP A 388 -2.63 16.52 -9.83
CA ASP A 388 -1.49 15.89 -10.49
C ASP A 388 -0.78 14.90 -9.55
N THR A 389 -0.69 15.22 -8.25
CA THR A 389 -0.14 14.33 -7.22
C THR A 389 -0.90 13.02 -7.06
N ASN A 390 -2.22 13.06 -7.20
CA ASN A 390 -3.07 11.89 -7.06
C ASN A 390 -4.33 12.07 -7.93
N PRO A 391 -4.39 11.40 -9.11
CA PRO A 391 -5.50 11.56 -10.05
C PRO A 391 -6.88 11.22 -9.50
N LEU A 392 -6.97 10.38 -8.46
CA LEU A 392 -8.24 10.10 -7.79
C LEU A 392 -8.57 11.10 -6.67
N GLY A 393 -7.56 11.76 -6.11
CA GLY A 393 -7.68 12.48 -4.84
C GLY A 393 -7.89 11.57 -3.64
N ILE A 394 -7.62 12.09 -2.45
CA ILE A 394 -7.74 11.31 -1.20
C ILE A 394 -9.19 11.02 -0.85
N ILE A 395 -10.09 12.01 -0.91
CA ILE A 395 -11.50 11.84 -0.56
C ILE A 395 -12.21 10.89 -1.53
N PRO A 396 -12.17 11.08 -2.87
CA PRO A 396 -12.84 10.14 -3.77
C PRO A 396 -12.22 8.74 -3.68
N GLY A 397 -10.89 8.64 -3.59
CA GLY A 397 -10.18 7.37 -3.43
C GLY A 397 -10.61 6.60 -2.17
N ILE A 398 -10.64 7.26 -1.01
CA ILE A 398 -11.03 6.59 0.24
C ILE A 398 -12.53 6.27 0.28
N LEU A 399 -13.38 7.07 -0.38
CA LEU A 399 -14.81 6.77 -0.53
C LEU A 399 -15.03 5.51 -1.37
N ILE A 400 -14.31 5.32 -2.48
CA ILE A 400 -14.38 4.09 -3.29
C ILE A 400 -14.05 2.85 -2.44
N VAL A 401 -12.99 2.95 -1.61
CA VAL A 401 -12.56 1.86 -0.73
C VAL A 401 -13.55 1.61 0.41
N SER A 402 -14.14 2.67 0.97
CA SER A 402 -15.00 2.60 2.16
C SER A 402 -16.46 2.26 1.86
N LEU A 403 -16.99 2.69 0.71
CA LEU A 403 -18.41 2.61 0.37
C LEU A 403 -18.95 1.18 0.44
N PRO A 404 -18.28 0.13 -0.09
CA PRO A 404 -18.76 -1.25 0.04
C PRO A 404 -18.91 -1.69 1.50
N LEU A 405 -17.99 -1.27 2.38
CA LEU A 405 -18.02 -1.60 3.80
C LEU A 405 -19.08 -0.83 4.56
N PHE A 406 -19.27 0.47 4.27
CA PHE A 406 -20.36 1.23 4.87
C PHE A 406 -21.73 0.74 4.41
N ALA A 407 -21.89 0.38 3.13
CA ALA A 407 -23.14 -0.18 2.64
C ALA A 407 -23.45 -1.53 3.30
N LEU A 408 -22.42 -2.36 3.55
CA LEU A 408 -22.55 -3.59 4.34
C LEU A 408 -22.95 -3.30 5.80
N LEU A 409 -22.30 -2.34 6.44
CA LEU A 409 -22.63 -1.93 7.81
C LEU A 409 -24.06 -1.40 7.91
N PHE A 410 -24.46 -0.51 7.00
CA PHE A 410 -25.83 -0.01 6.92
C PHE A 410 -26.82 -1.17 6.77
N TRP A 411 -26.57 -2.09 5.84
CA TRP A 411 -27.44 -3.24 5.61
C TRP A 411 -27.57 -4.16 6.83
N THR A 412 -26.46 -4.43 7.51
CA THR A 412 -26.45 -5.30 8.70
C THR A 412 -27.12 -4.64 9.91
N LEU A 413 -26.97 -3.32 10.06
CA LEU A 413 -27.46 -2.54 11.21
C LEU A 413 -28.88 -1.98 11.03
N ARG A 414 -29.38 -1.81 9.81
CA ARG A 414 -30.69 -1.19 9.53
C ARG A 414 -31.81 -1.93 10.28
N GLY A 415 -32.55 -1.18 11.12
CA GLY A 415 -33.63 -1.71 11.96
C GLY A 415 -33.15 -2.56 13.15
N ARG A 416 -31.85 -2.58 13.45
CA ARG A 416 -31.23 -3.43 14.48
C ARG A 416 -30.26 -2.70 15.39
N LEU A 417 -30.15 -1.38 15.28
CA LEU A 417 -29.25 -0.57 16.11
C LEU A 417 -29.51 -0.76 17.62
N ASN A 418 -30.76 -0.98 18.01
CA ASN A 418 -31.15 -1.20 19.41
C ASN A 418 -30.58 -2.49 20.03
N ASN A 419 -30.02 -3.40 19.22
CA ASN A 419 -29.34 -4.60 19.72
C ASN A 419 -27.94 -4.31 20.28
N LEU A 420 -27.43 -3.09 20.05
CA LEU A 420 -26.19 -2.56 20.61
C LEU A 420 -26.51 -1.35 21.47
N HIS A 421 -25.87 -1.27 22.64
CA HIS A 421 -25.97 -0.09 23.47
C HIS A 421 -25.43 1.15 22.73
N SER A 422 -26.04 2.33 22.98
CA SER A 422 -25.68 3.58 22.31
C SER A 422 -24.19 3.92 22.41
N LEU A 423 -23.66 3.80 23.63
CA LEU A 423 -22.24 3.95 23.93
C LEU A 423 -21.31 3.15 23.01
N ARG A 424 -21.70 1.92 22.64
CA ARG A 424 -20.85 1.03 21.84
C ARG A 424 -20.77 1.48 20.39
N TRP A 425 -21.91 1.75 19.76
CA TRP A 425 -21.89 2.20 18.36
C TRP A 425 -21.37 3.64 18.24
N MET A 426 -21.65 4.53 19.21
CA MET A 426 -21.05 5.86 19.26
C MET A 426 -19.54 5.79 19.44
N GLY A 427 -19.04 4.89 20.31
CA GLY A 427 -17.61 4.65 20.48
C GLY A 427 -16.94 4.16 19.19
N LEU A 428 -17.53 3.18 18.50
CA LEU A 428 -17.02 2.71 17.21
C LEU A 428 -17.03 3.82 16.14
N ALA A 429 -18.09 4.63 16.09
CA ALA A 429 -18.17 5.77 15.17
C ALA A 429 -17.11 6.82 15.48
N ALA A 430 -16.90 7.15 16.76
CA ALA A 430 -15.87 8.10 17.18
C ALA A 430 -14.46 7.63 16.78
N LEU A 431 -14.14 6.34 16.96
CA LEU A 431 -12.86 5.77 16.52
C LEU A 431 -12.66 5.93 15.01
N LEU A 432 -13.69 5.68 14.20
CA LEU A 432 -13.63 5.87 12.75
C LEU A 432 -13.44 7.34 12.37
N ILE A 433 -14.20 8.26 12.98
CA ILE A 433 -14.12 9.70 12.70
C ILE A 433 -12.72 10.25 13.03
N ILE A 434 -12.16 9.88 14.18
CA ILE A 434 -10.84 10.35 14.61
C ILE A 434 -9.76 9.87 13.65
N LEU A 435 -9.77 8.57 13.29
CA LEU A 435 -8.78 8.01 12.36
C LEU A 435 -8.95 8.57 10.94
N PHE A 436 -10.19 8.80 10.51
CA PHE A 436 -10.48 9.40 9.21
C PHE A 436 -9.98 10.85 9.13
N GLY A 437 -10.33 11.68 10.12
CA GLY A 437 -9.91 13.07 10.19
C GLY A 437 -8.39 13.20 10.29
N GLY A 438 -7.74 12.39 11.15
CA GLY A 438 -6.28 12.35 11.25
C GLY A 438 -5.62 11.95 9.93
N GLY A 439 -6.15 10.93 9.25
CA GLY A 439 -5.65 10.50 7.94
C GLY A 439 -5.80 11.58 6.85
N LEU A 440 -6.90 12.34 6.84
CA LEU A 440 -7.10 13.46 5.92
C LEU A 440 -6.10 14.59 6.15
N VAL A 441 -5.84 14.96 7.41
CA VAL A 441 -4.88 16.02 7.75
C VAL A 441 -3.47 15.61 7.33
N VAL A 442 -3.04 14.38 7.63
CA VAL A 442 -1.70 13.90 7.23
C VAL A 442 -1.59 13.78 5.71
N SER A 443 -2.67 13.37 5.03
CA SER A 443 -2.70 13.31 3.56
C SER A 443 -2.57 14.69 2.89
N ALA A 444 -3.00 15.76 3.55
CA ALA A 444 -2.85 17.12 3.02
C ALA A 444 -1.43 17.66 3.20
N LYS A 445 -0.58 17.07 4.05
CA LYS A 445 0.78 17.59 4.23
C LYS A 445 1.59 17.48 2.95
N ILE A 446 2.42 18.48 2.69
CA ILE A 446 3.48 18.38 1.68
C ILE A 446 4.40 17.17 2.03
N GLY A 447 4.79 16.40 1.02
CA GLY A 447 5.33 15.05 1.15
C GLY A 447 4.28 13.93 1.29
N GLY A 448 3.00 14.27 1.40
CA GLY A 448 1.86 13.35 1.51
C GLY A 448 0.90 13.43 0.31
N GLY A 449 -0.23 12.73 0.38
CA GLY A 449 -1.33 12.89 -0.58
C GLY A 449 -1.19 12.14 -1.92
N GLY A 450 -0.02 11.59 -2.24
CA GLY A 450 0.23 10.83 -3.49
C GLY A 450 -0.53 9.50 -3.61
N ASP A 451 -1.00 8.94 -2.50
CA ASP A 451 -1.87 7.77 -2.47
C ASP A 451 -2.66 7.71 -1.15
N LEU A 452 -3.37 6.61 -0.89
CA LEU A 452 -4.19 6.41 0.31
C LEU A 452 -3.42 5.96 1.56
N HIS A 453 -2.07 5.99 1.59
CA HIS A 453 -1.28 5.39 2.68
C HIS A 453 -1.49 6.02 4.04
N ASN A 454 -1.90 7.28 4.12
CA ASN A 454 -2.20 7.93 5.40
C ASN A 454 -3.61 7.60 5.91
N MET A 455 -4.45 6.93 5.10
CA MET A 455 -5.77 6.43 5.51
C MET A 455 -5.69 4.99 6.05
N ASP A 456 -4.49 4.42 6.19
CA ASP A 456 -4.23 3.03 6.56
C ASP A 456 -4.92 2.59 7.86
N ALA A 457 -4.76 3.34 8.95
CA ALA A 457 -5.33 3.02 10.25
C ALA A 457 -6.87 3.06 10.22
N TYR A 458 -7.45 4.04 9.54
CA TYR A 458 -8.90 4.14 9.32
C TYR A 458 -9.42 2.95 8.51
N MET A 459 -8.72 2.57 7.43
CA MET A 459 -9.10 1.43 6.61
C MET A 459 -9.09 0.12 7.39
N ILE A 460 -8.05 -0.12 8.20
CA ILE A 460 -7.97 -1.30 9.07
C ILE A 460 -9.14 -1.31 10.07
N MET A 461 -9.43 -0.19 10.71
CA MET A 461 -10.53 -0.06 11.66
C MET A 461 -11.89 -0.36 11.00
N LEU A 462 -12.16 0.26 9.85
CA LEU A 462 -13.40 0.07 9.11
C LEU A 462 -13.57 -1.40 8.68
N ALA A 463 -12.52 -2.00 8.11
CA ALA A 463 -12.56 -3.40 7.70
C ALA A 463 -12.75 -4.35 8.88
N LEU A 464 -12.10 -4.09 10.02
CA LEU A 464 -12.28 -4.87 11.25
C LEU A 464 -13.75 -4.84 11.69
N ILE A 465 -14.33 -3.64 11.83
CA ILE A 465 -15.72 -3.47 12.25
C ILE A 465 -16.67 -4.15 11.25
N ALA A 466 -16.50 -3.90 9.95
CA ALA A 466 -17.30 -4.49 8.88
C ALA A 466 -17.27 -6.03 8.91
N VAL A 467 -16.08 -6.63 9.06
CA VAL A 467 -15.92 -8.09 9.14
C VAL A 467 -16.61 -8.67 10.37
N TYR A 468 -16.51 -8.01 11.53
CA TYR A 468 -17.20 -8.46 12.75
C TYR A 468 -18.72 -8.53 12.57
N PHE A 469 -19.32 -7.48 12.01
CA PHE A 469 -20.76 -7.47 11.72
C PHE A 469 -21.14 -8.49 10.66
N MET A 470 -20.38 -8.55 9.56
CA MET A 470 -20.63 -9.49 8.45
C MET A 470 -20.61 -10.95 8.91
N THR A 471 -19.66 -11.29 9.78
CA THR A 471 -19.42 -12.66 10.27
C THR A 471 -20.16 -12.96 11.58
N GLN A 472 -21.06 -12.08 12.01
CA GLN A 472 -21.89 -12.24 13.21
C GLN A 472 -21.07 -12.47 14.50
N ARG A 473 -19.89 -11.83 14.60
CA ARG A 473 -19.00 -11.93 15.76
C ARG A 473 -19.22 -10.84 16.80
N VAL A 474 -20.18 -9.95 16.56
CA VAL A 474 -20.57 -8.90 17.52
C VAL A 474 -21.50 -9.49 18.57
N GLU A 475 -21.19 -9.25 19.85
CA GLU A 475 -22.01 -9.66 20.99
C GLU A 475 -23.11 -8.61 21.24
N THR A 476 -24.37 -9.04 21.32
CA THR A 476 -25.55 -8.17 21.53
C THR A 476 -25.85 -7.92 23.00
N GLU A 477 -26.64 -6.89 23.30
CA GLU A 477 -27.05 -6.57 24.69
C GLU A 477 -27.96 -7.63 25.31
N SER A 478 -28.80 -8.29 24.50
CA SER A 478 -29.61 -9.44 24.93
C SER A 478 -28.81 -10.73 24.75
N ALA A 479 -28.74 -11.55 25.80
CA ALA A 479 -27.99 -12.81 25.80
C ALA A 479 -28.63 -13.84 24.85
N GLY A 480 -28.09 -13.94 23.63
CA GLY A 480 -28.51 -14.90 22.62
C GLY A 480 -27.90 -14.55 21.27
N ARG A 481 -27.31 -15.53 20.59
CA ARG A 481 -26.51 -15.37 19.35
C ARG A 481 -27.08 -14.32 18.35
N SER A 482 -26.20 -13.41 17.94
CA SER A 482 -26.32 -12.39 16.87
C SER A 482 -27.73 -12.12 16.31
N ALA A 483 -28.41 -11.13 16.88
CA ALA A 483 -29.61 -10.54 16.28
C ALA A 483 -29.33 -9.84 14.93
N PHE A 484 -28.07 -9.56 14.62
CA PHE A 484 -27.62 -9.04 13.32
C PHE A 484 -27.74 -10.11 12.24
N ALA A 485 -28.52 -9.85 11.19
CA ALA A 485 -28.46 -10.72 10.03
C ALA A 485 -27.08 -10.54 9.38
N GLY A 486 -26.22 -11.54 9.56
CA GLY A 486 -25.18 -11.79 8.57
C GLY A 486 -25.81 -12.09 7.22
N LEU A 487 -25.00 -12.14 6.17
CA LEU A 487 -25.41 -12.33 4.77
C LEU A 487 -26.03 -13.73 4.46
N GLY A 488 -26.78 -14.35 5.37
CA GLY A 488 -27.35 -15.69 5.22
C GLY A 488 -28.55 -16.00 6.13
N ARG A 489 -29.35 -15.00 6.53
CA ARG A 489 -30.70 -15.25 7.06
C ARG A 489 -31.67 -15.29 5.88
N GLN A 490 -32.47 -16.35 5.79
CA GLN A 490 -33.28 -16.76 4.61
C GLN A 490 -34.18 -15.67 4.01
N ASP A 491 -34.48 -14.61 4.76
CA ASP A 491 -35.60 -13.74 4.39
C ASP A 491 -35.22 -12.54 3.50
N LYS A 492 -33.92 -12.22 3.31
CA LYS A 492 -33.50 -11.03 2.52
C LYS A 492 -32.16 -11.21 1.78
N GLU A 493 -31.99 -12.31 1.05
CA GLU A 493 -30.76 -12.66 0.33
C GLU A 493 -30.52 -11.89 -0.99
N ALA A 494 -31.52 -11.16 -1.51
CA ALA A 494 -31.43 -10.48 -2.81
C ALA A 494 -30.51 -9.25 -2.84
N ALA A 495 -30.35 -8.53 -1.71
CA ALA A 495 -29.54 -7.32 -1.64
C ALA A 495 -28.07 -7.55 -1.20
N ALA A 496 -27.74 -8.78 -0.79
CA ALA A 496 -26.41 -9.13 -0.28
C ALA A 496 -25.34 -9.23 -1.39
N TRP A 497 -25.73 -9.74 -2.57
CA TRP A 497 -24.78 -10.07 -3.64
C TRP A 497 -24.09 -8.87 -4.28
N PRO A 498 -24.80 -7.79 -4.66
CA PRO A 498 -24.14 -6.60 -5.21
C PRO A 498 -23.06 -6.04 -4.28
N LEU A 499 -23.32 -6.03 -2.97
CA LEU A 499 -22.36 -5.54 -1.97
C LEU A 499 -21.14 -6.44 -1.85
N ILE A 500 -21.33 -7.76 -1.79
CA ILE A 500 -20.21 -8.73 -1.76
C ILE A 500 -19.36 -8.59 -3.02
N THR A 501 -20.00 -8.46 -4.19
CA THR A 501 -19.25 -8.32 -5.43
C THR A 501 -18.46 -7.02 -5.49
N LEU A 502 -19.03 -5.88 -5.03
CA LEU A 502 -18.29 -4.63 -4.92
C LEU A 502 -17.10 -4.74 -3.95
N MET A 503 -17.29 -5.38 -2.80
CA MET A 503 -16.20 -5.63 -1.84
C MET A 503 -15.04 -6.43 -2.46
N LEU A 504 -15.31 -7.29 -3.44
CA LEU A 504 -14.29 -8.10 -4.12
C LEU A 504 -13.68 -7.36 -5.31
N ILE A 505 -14.48 -6.69 -6.13
CA ILE A 505 -14.00 -6.01 -7.35
C ILE A 505 -13.07 -4.86 -6.98
N VAL A 506 -13.41 -4.04 -5.99
CA VAL A 506 -12.66 -2.83 -5.64
C VAL A 506 -11.18 -3.15 -5.32
N PRO A 507 -10.83 -4.02 -4.35
CA PRO A 507 -9.43 -4.35 -4.09
C PRO A 507 -8.72 -5.05 -5.26
N VAL A 508 -9.44 -5.82 -6.07
CA VAL A 508 -8.84 -6.46 -7.25
C VAL A 508 -8.55 -5.44 -8.36
N ALA A 509 -9.41 -4.43 -8.53
CA ALA A 509 -9.18 -3.31 -9.46
C ALA A 509 -7.93 -2.51 -9.11
N PHE A 510 -7.71 -2.24 -7.82
CA PHE A 510 -6.47 -1.60 -7.35
C PHE A 510 -5.22 -2.47 -7.58
N SER A 511 -5.33 -3.80 -7.50
CA SER A 511 -4.22 -4.70 -7.85
C SER A 511 -3.88 -4.60 -9.35
N LEU A 512 -4.89 -4.55 -10.22
CA LEU A 512 -4.70 -4.42 -11.66
C LEU A 512 -4.04 -3.09 -12.08
N SER A 513 -4.40 -1.98 -11.42
CA SER A 513 -3.86 -0.66 -11.75
C SER A 513 -2.36 -0.52 -11.41
N ARG A 514 -1.86 -1.33 -10.47
CA ARG A 514 -0.45 -1.30 -10.02
C ARG A 514 0.52 -2.10 -10.90
N ILE A 515 0.02 -2.84 -11.89
CA ILE A 515 0.88 -3.66 -12.74
C ILE A 515 1.55 -2.76 -13.77
N VAL A 516 2.87 -2.64 -13.65
CA VAL A 516 3.76 -1.96 -14.61
C VAL A 516 4.33 -2.98 -15.62
N PRO A 517 4.75 -2.55 -16.82
CA PRO A 517 5.45 -3.42 -17.75
C PRO A 517 6.73 -4.00 -17.12
N PRO A 518 7.20 -5.16 -17.59
CA PRO A 518 8.48 -5.70 -17.18
C PRO A 518 9.57 -4.67 -17.44
N ILE A 519 10.32 -4.32 -16.40
CA ILE A 519 11.44 -3.40 -16.56
C ILE A 519 12.60 -4.18 -17.19
N SER A 520 13.00 -3.77 -18.39
CA SER A 520 14.22 -4.24 -19.05
C SER A 520 15.29 -3.18 -18.85
N TYR A 521 16.40 -3.57 -18.23
CA TYR A 521 17.54 -2.68 -18.03
C TYR A 521 18.64 -3.04 -19.02
N ASP A 522 19.31 -2.02 -19.57
CA ASP A 522 20.57 -2.24 -20.27
C ASP A 522 21.66 -2.53 -19.24
N ARG A 523 21.93 -3.82 -19.02
CA ARG A 523 22.94 -4.28 -18.06
C ARG A 523 24.34 -3.86 -18.45
N ALA A 524 24.65 -3.81 -19.75
CA ALA A 524 25.96 -3.40 -20.23
C ALA A 524 26.19 -1.92 -19.94
N GLN A 525 25.20 -1.08 -20.22
CA GLN A 525 25.27 0.34 -19.90
C GLN A 525 25.32 0.58 -18.39
N ALA A 526 24.52 -0.13 -17.60
CA ALA A 526 24.53 0.00 -16.14
C ALA A 526 25.90 -0.35 -15.54
N GLN A 527 26.56 -1.38 -16.05
CA GLN A 527 27.90 -1.76 -15.60
C GLN A 527 28.95 -0.73 -16.02
N LYS A 528 28.85 -0.20 -17.24
CA LYS A 528 29.73 0.87 -17.74
C LYS A 528 29.59 2.13 -16.88
N ASP A 529 28.37 2.53 -16.57
CA ASP A 529 28.06 3.69 -15.72
C ASP A 529 28.55 3.48 -14.29
N LEU A 530 28.35 2.29 -13.70
CA LEU A 530 28.85 1.97 -12.36
C LEU A 530 30.38 2.04 -12.31
N SER A 531 31.05 1.55 -13.36
CA SER A 531 32.51 1.58 -13.47
C SER A 531 33.03 3.02 -13.63
N ALA A 532 32.36 3.84 -14.44
CA ALA A 532 32.68 5.24 -14.63
C ALA A 532 32.47 6.05 -13.34
N LEU A 533 31.33 5.84 -12.67
CA LEU A 533 31.03 6.45 -11.37
C LEU A 533 32.10 6.09 -10.35
N SER A 534 32.37 4.79 -10.17
CA SER A 534 33.34 4.25 -9.22
C SER A 534 34.74 4.86 -9.42
N LYS A 535 35.24 4.85 -10.67
CA LYS A 535 36.54 5.44 -11.02
C LYS A 535 36.60 6.93 -10.68
N THR A 536 35.56 7.69 -11.03
CA THR A 536 35.50 9.13 -10.77
C THR A 536 35.49 9.42 -9.27
N VAL A 537 34.59 8.82 -8.50
CA VAL A 537 34.47 9.11 -7.06
C VAL A 537 35.68 8.64 -6.26
N GLN A 538 36.30 7.51 -6.63
CA GLN A 538 37.54 7.06 -6.00
C GLN A 538 38.71 8.02 -6.24
N SER A 539 38.75 8.69 -7.40
CA SER A 539 39.74 9.73 -7.67
C SER A 539 39.58 10.94 -6.74
N TYR A 540 38.34 11.44 -6.59
CA TYR A 540 38.05 12.59 -5.72
C TYR A 540 38.10 12.24 -4.23
N SER A 541 37.84 10.99 -3.86
CA SER A 541 37.97 10.53 -2.47
C SER A 541 39.41 10.58 -1.95
N LYS A 542 40.42 10.75 -2.83
CA LYS A 542 41.82 10.95 -2.42
C LYS A 542 42.12 12.39 -2.02
N SER A 543 41.37 13.36 -2.54
CA SER A 543 41.58 14.79 -2.29
C SER A 543 40.60 15.39 -1.28
N GLY A 544 39.50 14.71 -0.95
CA GLY A 544 38.58 15.15 0.10
C GLY A 544 37.36 14.25 0.25
N GLU A 545 36.37 14.72 1.01
CA GLU A 545 35.12 13.99 1.26
C GLU A 545 34.28 13.88 -0.02
N VAL A 546 33.73 12.69 -0.29
CA VAL A 546 32.73 12.50 -1.34
C VAL A 546 31.35 12.38 -0.69
N LEU A 547 30.44 13.27 -1.06
CA LEU A 547 29.07 13.26 -0.57
C LEU A 547 28.18 12.48 -1.53
N PHE A 548 27.68 11.32 -1.10
CA PHE A 548 26.56 10.68 -1.78
C PHE A 548 25.26 11.27 -1.25
N MET A 549 24.63 12.20 -1.96
CA MET A 549 23.25 12.59 -1.66
C MET A 549 22.28 11.49 -2.12
N TYR A 550 22.57 10.89 -3.28
CA TYR A 550 21.80 9.83 -3.92
C TYR A 550 22.65 8.55 -4.10
N GLU A 551 22.02 7.40 -4.35
CA GLU A 551 22.71 6.09 -4.55
C GLU A 551 23.62 5.63 -3.38
N ARG A 552 23.36 6.04 -2.12
CA ARG A 552 24.17 5.63 -0.95
C ARG A 552 24.26 4.12 -0.74
N HIS A 553 23.30 3.35 -1.25
CA HIS A 553 23.35 1.90 -1.14
C HIS A 553 24.54 1.31 -1.90
N LEU A 554 25.09 2.00 -2.92
CA LEU A 554 26.31 1.55 -3.60
C LEU A 554 27.50 1.42 -2.64
N LEU A 555 27.62 2.30 -1.65
CA LEU A 555 28.61 2.18 -0.57
C LEU A 555 28.21 1.12 0.46
N THR A 556 26.91 0.93 0.67
CA THR A 556 26.37 -0.04 1.65
C THR A 556 26.62 -1.48 1.23
N PHE A 557 26.55 -1.75 -0.07
CA PHE A 557 26.74 -3.07 -0.66
C PHE A 557 28.15 -3.24 -1.29
N ASP A 558 29.10 -2.37 -0.92
CA ASP A 558 30.50 -2.41 -1.39
C ASP A 558 30.65 -2.46 -2.93
N MET A 559 29.71 -1.84 -3.66
CA MET A 559 29.73 -1.76 -5.13
C MET A 559 30.72 -0.70 -5.61
N ILE A 560 31.04 0.27 -4.75
CA ILE A 560 32.07 1.28 -4.94
C ILE A 560 33.01 1.20 -3.73
N PRO A 561 34.06 0.36 -3.78
CA PRO A 561 34.95 0.18 -2.66
C PRO A 561 35.83 1.42 -2.45
N ASN A 562 36.44 1.52 -1.27
CA ASN A 562 37.45 2.55 -0.92
C ASN A 562 36.94 4.00 -0.94
N VAL A 563 35.63 4.21 -0.78
CA VAL A 563 35.05 5.55 -0.61
C VAL A 563 34.36 5.62 0.75
N PRO A 564 34.91 6.38 1.72
CA PRO A 564 34.28 6.55 3.03
C PRO A 564 32.90 7.19 2.92
N LEU A 565 31.96 6.73 3.75
CA LEU A 565 30.62 7.29 3.78
C LEU A 565 30.61 8.65 4.51
N THR A 566 30.18 9.69 3.81
CA THR A 566 29.78 10.97 4.39
C THR A 566 28.35 10.89 4.93
N LYS A 567 28.16 11.13 6.24
CA LYS A 567 26.85 10.95 6.89
C LYS A 567 25.80 12.02 6.56
N ASP A 568 26.23 13.27 6.38
CA ASP A 568 25.34 14.43 6.23
C ASP A 568 24.61 14.44 4.87
N TYR A 569 23.48 15.14 4.75
CA TYR A 569 22.81 15.48 3.48
C TYR A 569 22.33 14.30 2.61
N GLU A 570 21.77 13.26 3.23
CA GLU A 570 21.05 12.21 2.50
C GLU A 570 19.81 12.80 1.82
N VAL A 571 19.47 12.36 0.60
CA VAL A 571 18.40 12.98 -0.20
C VAL A 571 17.05 13.07 0.51
N ILE A 572 16.56 12.02 1.16
CA ILE A 572 15.28 12.04 1.86
C ILE A 572 15.39 12.93 3.10
N ALA A 573 16.54 12.86 3.78
CA ALA A 573 16.75 13.72 4.94
C ALA A 573 16.76 15.20 4.58
N LEU A 574 17.52 15.58 3.55
CA LEU A 574 17.64 16.95 3.10
C LEU A 574 16.30 17.46 2.55
N MET A 575 15.54 16.63 1.83
CA MET A 575 14.19 16.98 1.38
C MET A 575 13.25 17.26 2.56
N GLU A 576 13.26 16.41 3.60
CA GLU A 576 12.42 16.63 4.78
C GLU A 576 12.84 17.89 5.56
N MET A 577 14.15 18.19 5.63
CA MET A 577 14.63 19.43 6.24
C MET A 577 14.23 20.67 5.43
N ALA A 578 14.24 20.59 4.10
CA ALA A 578 13.76 21.65 3.21
C ALA A 578 12.26 21.89 3.40
N ILE A 579 11.46 20.81 3.33
CA ILE A 579 9.99 20.87 3.45
C ILE A 579 9.52 21.34 4.83
N SER A 580 10.24 20.97 5.90
CA SER A 580 9.91 21.36 7.27
C SER A 580 10.48 22.73 7.68
N GLY A 581 11.22 23.40 6.78
CA GLY A 581 11.83 24.70 7.04
C GLY A 581 12.90 24.68 8.14
N ASN A 582 13.72 23.61 8.22
CA ASN A 582 14.78 23.50 9.21
C ASN A 582 15.99 24.37 8.82
N GLN A 583 15.88 25.68 9.07
CA GLN A 583 16.88 26.67 8.69
C GLN A 583 18.29 26.37 9.24
N PRO A 584 18.48 25.97 10.51
CA PRO A 584 19.81 25.60 11.01
C PRO A 584 20.49 24.47 10.21
N TYR A 585 19.72 23.46 9.78
CA TYR A 585 20.25 22.37 8.96
C TYR A 585 20.61 22.85 7.56
N LEU A 586 19.76 23.69 6.95
CA LEU A 586 19.98 24.27 5.63
C LEU A 586 21.16 25.25 5.60
N ASP A 587 21.30 26.09 6.62
CA ASP A 587 22.43 27.02 6.74
C ASP A 587 23.76 26.28 6.84
N LYS A 588 23.78 25.16 7.58
CA LYS A 588 24.95 24.27 7.63
C LYS A 588 25.25 23.69 6.24
N PHE A 589 24.23 23.23 5.52
CA PHE A 589 24.38 22.73 4.15
C PHE A 589 24.96 23.80 3.23
N TYR A 590 24.44 25.03 3.27
CA TYR A 590 24.94 26.15 2.46
C TYR A 590 26.37 26.55 2.81
N ALA A 591 26.72 26.54 4.10
CA ALA A 591 28.08 26.82 4.55
C ALA A 591 29.07 25.74 4.09
N ASP A 592 28.68 24.47 4.15
CA ASP A 592 29.51 23.34 3.68
C ASP A 592 29.71 23.40 2.15
N LEU A 593 28.67 23.78 1.39
CA LEU A 593 28.77 24.01 -0.05
C LEU A 593 29.72 25.17 -0.36
N LYS A 594 29.54 26.35 0.25
CA LYS A 594 30.39 27.54 0.03
C LYS A 594 31.86 27.33 0.40
N LYS A 595 32.13 26.46 1.39
CA LYS A 595 33.49 26.08 1.79
C LYS A 595 34.11 25.00 0.92
N HIS A 596 33.38 24.53 -0.10
CA HIS A 596 33.76 23.41 -0.96
C HIS A 596 34.21 22.18 -0.14
N ARG A 597 33.50 21.88 0.96
CA ARG A 597 33.84 20.77 1.88
C ARG A 597 33.97 19.43 1.13
N PHE A 598 33.11 19.22 0.14
CA PHE A 598 33.07 17.99 -0.63
C PHE A 598 33.93 18.12 -1.88
N ALA A 599 34.86 17.19 -2.08
CA ALA A 599 35.65 17.09 -3.31
C ALA A 599 34.77 16.65 -4.49
N ALA A 600 33.73 15.85 -4.22
CA ALA A 600 32.70 15.52 -5.19
C ALA A 600 31.36 15.24 -4.51
N ILE A 601 30.26 15.51 -5.22
CA ILE A 601 28.89 15.23 -4.77
C ILE A 601 28.20 14.33 -5.80
N VAL A 602 27.68 13.17 -5.37
CA VAL A 602 26.86 12.27 -6.18
C VAL A 602 25.39 12.56 -5.91
N ALA A 603 24.70 13.11 -6.90
CA ALA A 603 23.28 13.45 -6.81
C ALA A 603 22.59 13.17 -8.14
N ARG A 604 21.25 13.22 -8.16
CA ARG A 604 20.53 13.23 -9.45
C ARG A 604 20.78 14.53 -10.19
N LYS A 605 20.56 14.51 -11.51
CA LYS A 605 20.48 15.73 -12.31
C LYS A 605 19.49 16.71 -11.68
N GLN A 606 19.96 17.92 -11.44
CA GLN A 606 19.15 19.00 -10.88
C GLN A 606 18.32 19.65 -12.01
N ASN A 607 17.00 19.49 -11.96
CA ASN A 607 16.08 20.01 -12.98
C ASN A 607 15.39 21.27 -12.46
N LEU A 608 15.96 22.44 -12.75
CA LEU A 608 15.45 23.72 -12.27
C LEU A 608 14.10 24.12 -12.89
N ASP A 609 13.74 23.57 -14.05
CA ASP A 609 12.50 23.88 -14.78
C ASP A 609 11.29 23.06 -14.29
N ALA A 610 11.45 22.24 -13.25
CA ALA A 610 10.41 21.36 -12.73
C ALA A 610 9.35 22.10 -11.90
N ASN A 611 8.60 23.00 -12.54
CA ASN A 611 7.50 23.76 -11.94
C ASN A 611 6.12 23.08 -12.13
N SER A 612 6.09 21.87 -12.70
CA SER A 612 4.88 21.11 -13.01
C SER A 612 5.10 19.61 -12.83
N GLY A 613 4.05 18.87 -12.43
CA GLY A 613 4.08 17.41 -12.26
C GLY A 613 3.60 16.96 -10.88
N ASP A 614 3.62 15.65 -10.63
CA ASP A 614 2.98 14.99 -9.48
C ASP A 614 3.42 15.52 -8.09
N PHE A 615 4.56 16.19 -7.99
CA PHE A 615 5.09 16.76 -6.73
C PHE A 615 5.71 18.14 -6.95
N ALA A 616 5.01 19.02 -7.67
CA ALA A 616 5.50 20.33 -8.07
C ALA A 616 5.95 21.20 -6.88
N GLU A 617 5.23 21.20 -5.75
CA GLU A 617 5.62 22.00 -4.57
C GLU A 617 6.88 21.44 -3.90
N GLU A 618 7.01 20.12 -3.77
CA GLU A 618 8.23 19.49 -3.27
C GLU A 618 9.42 19.76 -4.21
N SER A 619 9.19 19.70 -5.52
CA SER A 619 10.20 20.04 -6.54
C SER A 619 10.59 21.52 -6.48
N ALA A 620 9.65 22.44 -6.30
CA ALA A 620 9.92 23.86 -6.18
C ALA A 620 10.76 24.17 -4.93
N LEU A 621 10.40 23.59 -3.78
CA LEU A 621 11.19 23.73 -2.54
C LEU A 621 12.57 23.10 -2.67
N TRP A 622 12.68 21.90 -3.27
CA TRP A 622 13.98 21.29 -3.54
C TRP A 622 14.82 22.18 -4.44
N ASN A 623 14.23 22.72 -5.50
CA ASN A 623 14.95 23.59 -6.42
C ASN A 623 15.49 24.81 -5.69
N GLN A 624 14.61 25.53 -4.99
CA GLN A 624 14.96 26.73 -4.23
C GLN A 624 16.00 26.49 -3.14
N LEU A 625 15.79 25.46 -2.31
CA LEU A 625 16.54 25.27 -1.07
C LEU A 625 17.69 24.28 -1.19
N VAL A 626 17.81 23.52 -2.28
CA VAL A 626 18.86 22.51 -2.46
C VAL A 626 19.54 22.63 -3.80
N ALA A 627 18.79 22.61 -4.91
CA ALA A 627 19.38 22.55 -6.25
C ALA A 627 20.13 23.83 -6.62
N TYR A 628 19.53 25.01 -6.40
CA TYR A 628 20.17 26.29 -6.68
C TYR A 628 21.47 26.49 -5.88
N PRO A 629 21.48 26.32 -4.53
CA PRO A 629 22.71 26.38 -3.75
C PRO A 629 23.79 25.41 -4.22
N LEU A 630 23.41 24.17 -4.56
CA LEU A 630 24.34 23.17 -5.07
C LEU A 630 24.95 23.58 -6.41
N LEU A 631 24.13 23.99 -7.38
CA LEU A 631 24.60 24.36 -8.72
C LEU A 631 25.40 25.67 -8.75
N CYS A 632 25.21 26.55 -7.76
CA CYS A 632 25.99 27.77 -7.65
C CYS A 632 27.45 27.49 -7.28
N GLU A 633 27.69 26.50 -6.41
CA GLU A 633 29.03 26.18 -5.91
C GLU A 633 29.68 24.99 -6.63
N TYR A 634 28.87 24.13 -7.25
CA TYR A 634 29.34 22.89 -7.88
C TYR A 634 28.82 22.74 -9.32
N GLU A 635 29.61 22.08 -10.18
CA GLU A 635 29.26 21.79 -11.57
C GLU A 635 29.36 20.30 -11.92
N PRO A 636 28.50 19.78 -12.82
CA PRO A 636 28.50 18.37 -13.19
C PRO A 636 29.66 18.04 -14.15
N ILE A 637 30.47 17.03 -13.81
CA ILE A 637 31.57 16.53 -14.65
C ILE A 637 31.31 15.15 -15.25
N LEU A 638 30.31 14.44 -14.72
CA LEU A 638 29.89 13.13 -15.19
C LEU A 638 28.36 13.08 -15.12
N THR A 639 27.74 12.53 -16.16
CA THR A 639 26.31 12.18 -16.18
C THR A 639 26.18 10.74 -16.62
N LEU A 640 25.53 9.90 -15.81
CA LEU A 640 25.30 8.50 -16.11
C LEU A 640 24.08 8.36 -17.03
N GLU A 641 24.24 7.60 -18.11
CA GLU A 641 23.21 7.43 -19.13
C GLU A 641 22.02 6.59 -18.62
N SER A 642 22.28 5.62 -17.74
CA SER A 642 21.28 4.67 -17.25
C SER A 642 20.40 5.18 -16.10
N SER A 643 20.82 6.22 -15.36
CA SER A 643 20.18 6.61 -14.09
C SER A 643 20.01 8.13 -13.88
N ASN A 644 20.43 8.98 -14.82
CA ASN A 644 20.45 10.45 -14.69
C ASN A 644 21.18 10.94 -13.42
N ILE A 645 22.10 10.13 -12.90
CA ILE A 645 22.98 10.49 -11.79
C ILE A 645 24.12 11.32 -12.33
N GLN A 646 24.49 12.35 -11.57
CA GLN A 646 25.59 13.23 -11.89
C GLN A 646 26.60 13.24 -10.74
N VAL A 647 27.87 13.43 -11.12
CA VAL A 647 28.94 13.75 -10.17
C VAL A 647 29.25 15.23 -10.34
N PHE A 648 29.09 15.98 -9.27
CA PHE A 648 29.37 17.40 -9.20
C PHE A 648 30.68 17.66 -8.47
N VAL A 649 31.46 18.64 -8.92
CA VAL A 649 32.72 19.07 -8.29
C VAL A 649 32.71 20.58 -8.06
N PRO A 650 33.54 21.10 -7.13
CA PRO A 650 33.59 22.53 -6.86
C PRO A 650 33.91 23.35 -8.10
N ARG A 651 33.20 24.45 -8.30
CA ARG A 651 33.53 25.44 -9.33
C ARG A 651 34.75 26.26 -8.91
N ALA A 652 35.52 26.72 -9.90
CA ALA A 652 36.62 27.66 -9.65
C ALA A 652 36.13 29.02 -9.13
N ALA A 653 34.94 29.46 -9.57
CA ALA A 653 34.25 30.64 -9.08
C ALA A 653 32.74 30.34 -8.98
N PRO A 654 32.03 30.85 -7.95
CA PRO A 654 30.59 30.65 -7.84
C PRO A 654 29.85 31.21 -9.05
N GLU A 655 29.00 30.38 -9.67
CA GLU A 655 28.15 30.76 -10.80
C GLU A 655 26.73 30.29 -10.53
N CYS A 656 25.95 31.16 -9.90
CA CYS A 656 24.57 30.86 -9.54
C CYS A 656 23.68 30.87 -10.79
N PRO A 657 22.92 29.79 -11.08
CA PRO A 657 21.90 29.82 -12.12
C PRO A 657 20.90 30.95 -11.83
N LEU A 658 20.49 31.70 -12.86
CA LEU A 658 19.49 32.75 -12.70
C LEU A 658 18.22 32.15 -12.09
N THR A 659 17.80 32.69 -10.94
CA THR A 659 16.47 32.38 -10.41
C THR A 659 15.46 32.96 -11.39
N SER A 660 14.62 32.11 -11.99
CA SER A 660 13.38 32.64 -12.56
C SER A 660 12.64 33.30 -11.39
N SER A 661 12.51 34.62 -11.48
CA SER A 661 11.96 35.52 -10.46
C SER A 661 10.80 34.88 -9.67
N ALA A 662 10.90 34.78 -8.35
CA ALA A 662 10.42 35.84 -7.46
C ALA A 662 9.08 36.44 -7.92
N ASN A 663 8.00 35.66 -7.88
CA ASN A 663 6.63 36.14 -7.76
C ASN A 663 5.77 35.01 -7.18
N GLY A 664 5.60 35.03 -5.86
CA GLY A 664 4.78 34.06 -5.12
C GLY A 664 5.52 33.54 -3.89
N GLN A 665 5.66 34.38 -2.87
CA GLN A 665 5.70 33.84 -1.50
C GLN A 665 4.37 33.13 -1.20
N PRO A 666 4.37 32.12 -0.30
CA PRO A 666 3.27 31.18 -0.10
C PRO A 666 1.92 31.81 0.27
#